data_AF-A0A973IQ97-F1
#
_entry.id   AF-A0A973IQ97-F1
#
_cell.length_a   1.000
_cell.length_b   1.000
_cell.length_c   1.000
_cell.angle_alpha   90.00
_cell.angle_beta   90.00
_cell.angle_gamma   90.00
#
_symmetry.space_group_name_H-M   'P 1'
#
loop_
_entity.id
_entity.type
_entity.pdbx_description
1 polymer ?
#
loop_
_entity_poly.entity_id
_entity_poly.type
_entity_poly.pdbx_seq_one_letter_code
_entity_poly.pdbx_strand_id
1 'polypeptide(L)'
;MAPHEPLIVSFENADPTNIESLGAKGAKLVEDFRHIREVFPEAKDTVSVPDGFILTTGFWRLYHKAGGRITDDLLALVRSELTSLELRTGRCFGDATGRLPLIVAVRGGAPVSLPGALGTILNVGLNDEVVSALIHAGEDESFVLTTYLTAIRMYGEVVLDIPYERFYEVIRRCRAGDEGTLPVPLLRSLIRSFKEILQNTPHPRFPSRFETRLDLQLQNAVEGVLASWMSPTAVEARRSRLSAEGGIPEDMGTAVVIQEMVFGNRDDAGCLSGVLFTRDQRTGANTPIIEWAPKVQCDKIVSGKLRKQLHQAGDLKEQFPDIYESLMTVREMFENRARCPVDVEFTVESGRLFLLQRRPMRMTSNAMVRAMWDFVDEGKTNIQLASMIINKALEQPEKVLREDFSDYIVLGRGEPITDSADSGILVFGTEAALELANEGQEVILLRRRPYGESDVAVNHPKVRGIIRFDGNTTGHEAVSATAYSKPYLINVVDAQGEHLILVHEEQIVLNPESLVSRYMGKRVFVDGERGILGFTSASDFLEDRRGRKKLYVDWEYLREQFDAAGYGDYDYDRLLDLHYEWELELEKYQNLEKKIRDRNGASADALSSAFETYLSYVPVRDRERVLRLKDVRVEDFDFGPPLRYRSHRLEAEVLKILRTLMLCTTWRTHWLHELMVLKARERGETENDVIRDIFLKNRTMSLVRDFKDEGFHVMKVSNYYHLILASNFEYTQDPDKIQMGPDTLNYAEKEVFARQFMTYLEQVNPDLHRRVRVIQGEPPLGQGHARIISIGLSIPHSDFDLVCRYLRTFLEQCRHGCPMDLSGSIPPAGFIELYQLDPYFAPFPELRVTREFTGSEHEDDLFLAFGRCSFGEFDGGVYGQKEYDHLTAMVKRFESFLGKTGRKLPVRPWHFEVDPFRRHSLIAAVGIRLDAQYFCDVLDELKRFLAKEP
;
A
#
# COMPACT_ATOMS: atom_id res chain seq x y z
N MET A 1 -20.73 13.33 -25.39
CA MET A 1 -19.65 12.39 -25.80
C MET A 1 -18.53 12.58 -24.81
N ALA A 2 -18.16 11.54 -24.06
CA ALA A 2 -16.99 11.60 -23.20
C ALA A 2 -15.75 11.92 -24.06
N PRO A 3 -14.79 12.74 -23.59
CA PRO A 3 -13.57 13.01 -24.33
C PRO A 3 -12.89 11.66 -24.62
N HIS A 4 -12.60 11.38 -25.89
CA HIS A 4 -12.01 10.12 -26.31
C HIS A 4 -10.67 9.91 -25.60
N GLU A 5 -10.64 8.95 -24.70
CA GLU A 5 -9.44 8.49 -24.04
C GLU A 5 -8.42 7.99 -25.09
N PRO A 6 -7.13 8.36 -24.98
CA PRO A 6 -6.13 7.98 -25.97
C PRO A 6 -5.97 6.46 -26.05
N LEU A 7 -5.92 5.91 -27.27
CA LEU A 7 -5.74 4.47 -27.49
C LEU A 7 -4.29 4.00 -27.23
N ILE A 8 -3.34 4.92 -27.39
CA ILE A 8 -1.91 4.69 -27.20
C ILE A 8 -1.33 5.87 -26.43
N VAL A 9 -0.50 5.60 -25.43
CA VAL A 9 0.19 6.63 -24.65
C VAL A 9 1.65 6.25 -24.37
N SER A 10 2.56 7.21 -24.52
CA SER A 10 3.96 7.04 -24.12
C SER A 10 4.10 7.05 -22.60
N PHE A 11 5.17 6.46 -22.06
CA PHE A 11 5.45 6.54 -20.62
C PHE A 11 5.62 7.99 -20.14
N GLU A 12 6.17 8.86 -20.98
CA GLU A 12 6.33 10.28 -20.67
C GLU A 12 5.00 11.00 -20.51
N ASN A 13 3.98 10.66 -21.31
CA ASN A 13 2.70 11.36 -21.35
C ASN A 13 1.56 10.66 -20.57
N ALA A 14 1.72 9.39 -20.20
CA ALA A 14 0.68 8.60 -19.54
C ALA A 14 0.44 9.02 -18.09
N ASP A 15 -0.82 9.06 -17.65
CA ASP A 15 -1.16 9.26 -16.24
C ASP A 15 -1.16 7.91 -15.47
N PRO A 16 -0.21 7.68 -14.54
CA PRO A 16 -0.11 6.40 -13.83
C PRO A 16 -1.30 6.10 -12.91
N THR A 17 -2.18 7.07 -12.63
CA THR A 17 -3.41 6.85 -11.85
C THR A 17 -4.48 6.07 -12.63
N ASN A 18 -4.40 6.08 -13.97
CA ASN A 18 -5.39 5.45 -14.84
C ASN A 18 -5.14 3.93 -15.04
N ILE A 19 -5.23 3.17 -13.94
CA ILE A 19 -4.94 1.73 -13.92
C ILE A 19 -5.91 0.94 -14.82
N GLU A 20 -7.18 1.37 -14.92
CA GLU A 20 -8.18 0.70 -15.76
C GLU A 20 -7.84 0.74 -17.26
N SER A 21 -7.20 1.82 -17.69
CA SER A 21 -6.80 2.03 -19.08
C SER A 21 -5.43 1.45 -19.40
N LEU A 22 -4.46 1.69 -18.51
CA LEU A 22 -3.04 1.32 -18.72
C LEU A 22 -2.72 -0.11 -18.28
N GLY A 23 -3.63 -0.75 -17.55
CA GLY A 23 -3.35 -1.96 -16.81
C GLY A 23 -2.43 -1.71 -15.61
N ALA A 24 -2.45 -2.61 -14.62
CA ALA A 24 -1.62 -2.49 -13.42
C ALA A 24 -0.12 -2.43 -13.75
N LYS A 25 0.32 -3.24 -14.71
CA LYS A 25 1.74 -3.28 -15.14
C LYS A 25 2.17 -1.97 -15.79
N GLY A 26 1.37 -1.47 -16.74
CA GLY A 26 1.65 -0.23 -17.45
C GLY A 26 1.66 0.97 -16.50
N ALA A 27 0.63 1.09 -15.66
CA ALA A 27 0.54 2.15 -14.65
C ALA A 27 1.76 2.18 -13.71
N LYS A 28 2.22 1.04 -13.22
CA LYS A 28 3.41 0.97 -12.35
C LYS A 28 4.71 1.29 -13.07
N LEU A 29 4.87 0.87 -14.33
CA LEU A 29 6.04 1.25 -15.12
C LEU A 29 6.09 2.75 -15.40
N VAL A 30 4.95 3.38 -15.69
CA VAL A 30 4.85 4.83 -15.88
C VAL A 30 5.19 5.56 -14.58
N GLU A 31 4.65 5.11 -13.45
CA GLU A 31 4.97 5.63 -12.12
C GLU A 31 6.48 5.56 -11.85
N ASP A 32 7.07 4.37 -12.03
CA ASP A 32 8.48 4.13 -11.74
C ASP A 32 9.40 4.91 -12.73
N PHE A 33 9.03 4.98 -14.02
CA PHE A 33 9.76 5.72 -15.05
C PHE A 33 9.84 7.23 -14.74
N ARG A 34 8.74 7.83 -14.30
CA ARG A 34 8.68 9.25 -13.90
C ARG A 34 9.43 9.47 -12.60
N HIS A 35 9.14 8.65 -11.58
CA HIS A 35 9.67 8.84 -10.25
C HIS A 35 11.19 8.71 -10.18
N ILE A 36 11.78 7.74 -10.88
CA ILE A 36 13.25 7.58 -10.91
C ILE A 36 13.91 8.80 -11.54
N ARG A 37 13.32 9.39 -12.58
CA ARG A 37 13.85 10.60 -13.23
C ARG A 37 13.77 11.84 -12.33
N GLU A 38 12.76 11.91 -11.46
CA GLU A 38 12.55 13.01 -10.51
C GLU A 38 13.44 12.89 -9.28
N VAL A 39 13.53 11.69 -8.68
CA VAL A 39 14.23 11.45 -7.41
C VAL A 39 15.73 11.21 -7.60
N PHE A 40 16.12 10.62 -8.72
CA PHE A 40 17.52 10.29 -9.03
C PHE A 40 17.99 10.97 -10.32
N PRO A 41 17.95 12.32 -10.42
CA PRO A 41 18.40 13.02 -11.63
C PRO A 41 19.89 12.76 -11.90
N GLU A 42 20.70 12.58 -10.84
CA GLU A 42 22.14 12.28 -10.90
C GLU A 42 22.44 10.78 -11.02
N ALA A 43 21.48 9.89 -10.72
CA ALA A 43 21.65 8.42 -10.80
C ALA A 43 21.01 7.81 -12.06
N LYS A 44 20.67 8.64 -13.06
CA LYS A 44 20.14 8.18 -14.35
C LYS A 44 21.03 7.17 -15.06
N ASP A 45 22.33 7.22 -14.80
CA ASP A 45 23.33 6.34 -15.42
C ASP A 45 23.49 5.01 -14.65
N THR A 46 22.93 4.89 -13.44
CA THR A 46 23.01 3.67 -12.62
C THR A 46 21.68 2.93 -12.52
N VAL A 47 20.55 3.63 -12.39
CA VAL A 47 19.21 3.01 -12.29
C VAL A 47 18.22 3.65 -13.27
N SER A 48 17.46 2.84 -14.00
CA SER A 48 16.41 3.35 -14.90
C SER A 48 15.29 2.36 -15.18
N VAL A 49 14.18 2.85 -15.70
CA VAL A 49 13.15 2.02 -16.35
C VAL A 49 13.35 2.18 -17.86
N PRO A 50 13.45 1.09 -18.65
CA PRO A 50 13.52 1.18 -20.11
C PRO A 50 12.28 1.89 -20.69
N ASP A 51 12.47 2.75 -21.68
CA ASP A 51 11.39 3.55 -22.26
C ASP A 51 10.40 2.70 -23.08
N GLY A 52 9.18 3.19 -23.23
CA GLY A 52 8.11 2.48 -23.92
C GLY A 52 6.83 3.29 -24.06
N PHE A 53 5.79 2.59 -24.50
CA PHE A 53 4.44 3.09 -24.63
C PHE A 53 3.42 1.96 -24.39
N ILE A 54 2.16 2.35 -24.17
CA ILE A 54 1.08 1.46 -23.75
C ILE A 54 -0.07 1.57 -24.74
N LEU A 55 -0.53 0.42 -25.25
CA LEU A 55 -1.83 0.28 -25.90
C LEU A 55 -2.88 0.05 -24.81
N THR A 56 -3.87 0.93 -24.71
CA THR A 56 -4.82 0.91 -23.59
C THR A 56 -5.83 -0.23 -23.68
N THR A 57 -6.59 -0.49 -22.62
CA THR A 57 -7.73 -1.43 -22.67
C THR A 57 -8.78 -1.01 -23.71
N GLY A 58 -8.87 0.28 -24.04
CA GLY A 58 -9.63 0.80 -25.17
C GLY A 58 -9.15 0.27 -26.54
N PHE A 59 -7.84 0.16 -26.73
CA PHE A 59 -7.25 -0.47 -27.93
C PHE A 59 -7.68 -1.94 -28.03
N TRP A 60 -7.62 -2.68 -26.92
CA TRP A 60 -8.06 -4.08 -26.88
C TRP A 60 -9.55 -4.22 -27.24
N ARG A 61 -10.42 -3.34 -26.75
CA ARG A 61 -11.86 -3.36 -27.08
C ARG A 61 -12.11 -3.16 -28.57
N LEU A 62 -11.38 -2.25 -29.23
CA LEU A 62 -11.49 -2.04 -30.67
C LEU A 62 -10.96 -3.24 -31.47
N TYR A 63 -9.81 -3.79 -31.08
CA TYR A 63 -9.26 -5.03 -31.64
C TYR A 63 -10.25 -6.19 -31.54
N HIS A 64 -10.84 -6.39 -30.36
CA HIS A 64 -11.80 -7.46 -30.09
C HIS A 64 -13.07 -7.27 -30.93
N LYS A 65 -13.61 -6.05 -31.00
CA LYS A 65 -14.77 -5.71 -31.85
C LYS A 65 -14.50 -5.93 -33.33
N ALA A 66 -13.25 -5.78 -33.79
CA ALA A 66 -12.82 -6.05 -35.15
C ALA A 66 -12.60 -7.55 -35.45
N GLY A 67 -13.12 -8.46 -34.62
CA GLY A 67 -12.95 -9.91 -34.80
C GLY A 67 -11.57 -10.40 -34.39
N GLY A 68 -10.92 -9.69 -33.47
CA GLY A 68 -9.57 -9.97 -33.01
C GLY A 68 -8.53 -9.70 -34.08
N ARG A 69 -8.66 -8.64 -34.88
CA ARG A 69 -7.65 -8.20 -35.86
C ARG A 69 -7.32 -6.73 -35.66
N ILE A 70 -6.04 -6.39 -35.76
CA ILE A 70 -5.61 -4.99 -35.80
C ILE A 70 -5.93 -4.45 -37.19
N THR A 71 -6.76 -3.39 -37.26
CA THR A 71 -7.06 -2.69 -38.51
C THR A 71 -5.87 -1.85 -38.97
N ASP A 72 -5.82 -1.47 -40.24
CA ASP A 72 -4.75 -0.62 -40.77
C ASP A 72 -4.63 0.72 -40.01
N ASP A 73 -5.76 1.30 -39.59
CA ASP A 73 -5.79 2.53 -38.79
C ASP A 73 -5.14 2.33 -37.41
N LEU A 74 -5.47 1.23 -36.71
CA LEU A 74 -4.86 0.93 -35.41
C LEU A 74 -3.37 0.63 -35.56
N LEU A 75 -2.98 -0.08 -36.63
CA LEU A 75 -1.58 -0.37 -36.92
C LEU A 75 -0.79 0.91 -37.24
N ALA A 76 -1.39 1.87 -37.95
CA ALA A 76 -0.78 3.17 -38.22
C ALA A 76 -0.49 3.95 -36.92
N LEU A 77 -1.39 3.89 -35.93
CA LEU A 77 -1.16 4.47 -34.60
C LEU A 77 0.03 3.81 -33.90
N VAL A 78 0.09 2.48 -33.89
CA VAL A 78 1.22 1.73 -33.29
C VAL A 78 2.54 2.09 -33.96
N ARG A 79 2.57 2.20 -35.30
CA ARG A 79 3.77 2.59 -36.06
C ARG A 79 4.20 4.01 -35.75
N SER A 80 3.25 4.95 -35.70
CA SER A 80 3.55 6.34 -35.35
C SER A 80 4.21 6.44 -33.97
N GLU A 81 3.69 5.71 -32.99
CA GLU A 81 4.26 5.74 -31.64
C GLU A 81 5.58 4.99 -31.54
N LEU A 82 5.76 3.91 -32.31
CA LEU A 82 7.08 3.26 -32.44
C LEU A 82 8.12 4.24 -33.00
N THR A 83 7.78 5.04 -34.01
CA THR A 83 8.68 6.08 -34.53
C THR A 83 8.99 7.16 -33.50
N SER A 84 8.01 7.56 -32.68
CA SER A 84 8.27 8.43 -31.52
C SER A 84 9.25 7.78 -30.54
N LEU A 85 9.14 6.48 -30.29
CA LEU A 85 10.09 5.74 -29.44
C LEU A 85 11.48 5.63 -30.08
N GLU A 86 11.60 5.43 -31.39
CA GLU A 86 12.88 5.45 -32.12
C GLU A 86 13.61 6.79 -31.95
N LEU A 87 12.87 7.90 -32.05
CA LEU A 87 13.41 9.25 -31.84
C LEU A 87 13.88 9.46 -30.39
N ARG A 88 13.14 8.96 -29.40
CA ARG A 88 13.48 9.10 -27.97
C ARG A 88 14.68 8.24 -27.55
N THR A 89 14.81 7.04 -28.10
CA THR A 89 15.90 6.09 -27.78
C THR A 89 17.14 6.28 -28.66
N GLY A 90 17.01 6.96 -29.80
CA GLY A 90 18.07 7.13 -30.79
C GLY A 90 18.43 5.84 -31.55
N ARG A 91 17.56 4.84 -31.50
CA ARG A 91 17.71 3.54 -32.18
C ARG A 91 16.56 3.34 -33.16
N CYS A 92 16.84 2.77 -34.33
CA CYS A 92 15.81 2.46 -35.33
C CYS A 92 15.39 0.98 -35.26
N PHE A 93 14.10 0.72 -35.37
CA PHE A 93 13.51 -0.60 -35.40
C PHE A 93 13.87 -1.28 -36.72
N GLY A 94 14.53 -2.44 -36.63
CA GLY A 94 15.00 -3.16 -37.81
C GLY A 94 16.26 -2.59 -38.47
N ASP A 95 17.03 -1.75 -37.75
CA ASP A 95 18.32 -1.28 -38.24
C ASP A 95 19.26 -2.47 -38.54
N ALA A 96 19.67 -2.59 -39.80
CA ALA A 96 20.61 -3.60 -40.29
C ALA A 96 21.97 -2.98 -40.71
N THR A 97 22.30 -1.78 -40.21
CA THR A 97 23.61 -1.13 -40.43
C THR A 97 24.73 -1.73 -39.59
N GLY A 98 24.39 -2.57 -38.60
CA GLY A 98 25.34 -3.19 -37.65
C GLY A 98 25.38 -2.52 -36.27
N ARG A 99 24.66 -1.41 -36.07
CA ARG A 99 24.38 -0.86 -34.74
C ARG A 99 23.29 -1.69 -34.05
N LEU A 100 23.26 -1.68 -32.71
CA LEU A 100 22.18 -2.32 -31.95
C LEU A 100 20.83 -1.64 -32.27
N PRO A 101 19.90 -2.32 -32.95
CA PRO A 101 18.62 -1.72 -33.35
C PRO A 101 17.72 -1.50 -32.14
N LEU A 102 16.63 -0.76 -32.35
CA LEU A 102 15.51 -0.78 -31.41
C LEU A 102 14.88 -2.18 -31.48
N ILE A 103 14.99 -2.92 -30.39
CA ILE A 103 14.35 -4.21 -30.17
C ILE A 103 13.37 -4.00 -29.04
N VAL A 104 12.15 -4.51 -29.15
CA VAL A 104 11.10 -4.27 -28.15
C VAL A 104 10.57 -5.56 -27.53
N ALA A 105 10.16 -5.47 -26.28
CA ALA A 105 9.29 -6.42 -25.60
C ALA A 105 7.84 -5.98 -25.75
N VAL A 106 6.94 -6.93 -26.00
CA VAL A 106 5.48 -6.73 -26.04
C VAL A 106 4.89 -7.54 -24.89
N ARG A 107 4.28 -6.88 -23.90
CA ARG A 107 3.87 -7.48 -22.62
C ARG A 107 2.42 -7.16 -22.30
N GLY A 108 1.62 -8.19 -22.00
CA GLY A 108 0.25 -8.00 -21.53
C GLY A 108 0.20 -7.47 -20.09
N GLY A 109 -0.77 -6.60 -19.81
CA GLY A 109 -1.05 -6.08 -18.48
C GLY A 109 -2.53 -5.77 -18.30
N ALA A 110 -3.23 -6.55 -17.50
CA ALA A 110 -4.62 -6.27 -17.14
C ALA A 110 -4.72 -5.25 -15.99
N PRO A 111 -5.87 -4.55 -15.85
CA PRO A 111 -6.13 -3.66 -14.70
C PRO A 111 -5.98 -4.38 -13.36
N VAL A 112 -6.34 -5.66 -13.33
CA VAL A 112 -6.17 -6.54 -12.19
C VAL A 112 -4.98 -7.47 -12.44
N SER A 113 -4.06 -7.56 -11.48
CA SER A 113 -2.85 -8.39 -11.61
C SER A 113 -3.20 -9.88 -11.77
N LEU A 114 -2.81 -10.50 -12.89
CA LEU A 114 -2.96 -11.94 -13.17
C LEU A 114 -1.55 -12.55 -13.42
N PRO A 115 -0.84 -13.01 -12.36
CA PRO A 115 0.52 -13.54 -12.48
C PRO A 115 0.57 -14.73 -13.46
N GLY A 116 1.57 -14.74 -14.36
CA GLY A 116 1.78 -15.84 -15.32
C GLY A 116 0.70 -16.02 -16.40
N ALA A 117 -0.36 -15.21 -16.40
CA ALA A 117 -1.55 -15.46 -17.21
C ALA A 117 -1.52 -14.79 -18.60
N LEU A 118 -0.88 -13.63 -18.72
CA LEU A 118 -0.87 -12.85 -19.95
C LEU A 118 0.43 -13.05 -20.74
N GLY A 119 0.31 -13.04 -22.06
CA GLY A 119 1.42 -13.25 -22.99
C GLY A 119 2.49 -12.18 -22.88
N THR A 120 3.74 -12.60 -23.06
CA THR A 120 4.90 -11.73 -23.22
C THR A 120 5.73 -12.25 -24.38
N ILE A 121 6.15 -11.36 -25.27
CA ILE A 121 7.08 -11.67 -26.36
C ILE A 121 8.26 -10.72 -26.22
N LEU A 122 9.46 -11.28 -26.12
CA LEU A 122 10.70 -10.51 -26.11
C LEU A 122 11.33 -10.49 -27.50
N ASN A 123 12.28 -9.57 -27.69
CA ASN A 123 13.17 -9.55 -28.83
C ASN A 123 12.48 -9.31 -30.20
N VAL A 124 11.35 -8.60 -30.21
CA VAL A 124 10.65 -8.20 -31.45
C VAL A 124 11.48 -7.11 -32.15
N GLY A 125 11.70 -7.25 -33.45
CA GLY A 125 12.61 -6.41 -34.24
C GLY A 125 13.83 -7.16 -34.79
N LEU A 126 14.04 -8.42 -34.39
CA LEU A 126 15.10 -9.28 -34.95
C LEU A 126 14.60 -10.06 -36.17
N ASN A 127 15.44 -10.16 -37.20
CA ASN A 127 15.31 -11.08 -38.33
C ASN A 127 16.71 -11.54 -38.79
N ASP A 128 16.78 -12.36 -39.83
CA ASP A 128 18.07 -12.88 -40.33
C ASP A 128 19.03 -11.78 -40.81
N GLU A 129 18.51 -10.70 -41.40
CA GLU A 129 19.30 -9.57 -41.89
C GLU A 129 19.92 -8.77 -40.74
N VAL A 130 19.12 -8.40 -39.75
CA VAL A 130 19.55 -7.70 -38.53
C VAL A 130 20.56 -8.53 -37.75
N VAL A 131 20.29 -9.83 -37.55
CA VAL A 131 21.20 -10.76 -36.86
C VAL A 131 22.53 -10.86 -37.60
N SER A 132 22.50 -10.97 -38.92
CA SER A 132 23.71 -11.00 -39.73
C SER A 132 24.49 -9.69 -39.59
N ALA A 133 23.83 -8.54 -39.67
CA ALA A 133 24.46 -7.24 -39.57
C ALA A 133 25.17 -7.03 -38.21
N LEU A 134 24.52 -7.41 -37.10
CA LEU A 134 25.11 -7.32 -35.76
C LEU A 134 26.39 -8.16 -35.65
N ILE A 135 26.33 -9.43 -36.09
CA ILE A 135 27.49 -10.34 -36.04
C ILE A 135 28.64 -9.79 -36.93
N HIS A 136 28.33 -9.29 -38.13
CA HIS A 136 29.36 -8.70 -39.01
C HIS A 136 29.99 -7.43 -38.43
N ALA A 137 29.23 -6.66 -37.65
CA ALA A 137 29.73 -5.46 -36.96
C ALA A 137 30.56 -5.78 -35.70
N GLY A 138 30.68 -7.05 -35.32
CA GLY A 138 31.53 -7.50 -34.22
C GLY A 138 30.81 -7.65 -32.87
N GLU A 139 29.47 -7.65 -32.86
CA GLU A 139 28.74 -8.06 -31.65
C GLU A 139 28.96 -9.54 -31.32
N ASP A 140 28.85 -9.87 -30.03
CA ASP A 140 29.07 -11.24 -29.56
C ASP A 140 28.08 -12.20 -30.21
N GLU A 141 28.60 -13.15 -30.98
CA GLU A 141 27.78 -14.07 -31.77
C GLU A 141 26.90 -14.95 -30.88
N SER A 142 27.38 -15.33 -29.69
CA SER A 142 26.59 -16.14 -28.75
C SER A 142 25.38 -15.36 -28.23
N PHE A 143 25.57 -14.10 -27.85
CA PHE A 143 24.50 -13.17 -27.46
C PHE A 143 23.46 -13.01 -28.57
N VAL A 144 23.89 -12.61 -29.78
CA VAL A 144 22.96 -12.33 -30.88
C VAL A 144 22.14 -13.58 -31.21
N LEU A 145 22.79 -14.74 -31.32
CA LEU A 145 22.11 -15.99 -31.65
C LEU A 145 21.23 -16.50 -30.50
N THR A 146 21.61 -16.35 -29.24
CA THR A 146 20.77 -16.73 -28.09
C THR A 146 19.51 -15.86 -27.99
N THR A 147 19.67 -14.56 -28.24
CA THR A 147 18.55 -13.60 -28.26
C THR A 147 17.61 -13.90 -29.42
N TYR A 148 18.16 -14.22 -30.60
CA TYR A 148 17.37 -14.60 -31.77
C TYR A 148 16.66 -15.95 -31.61
N LEU A 149 17.33 -16.95 -31.05
CA LEU A 149 16.71 -18.24 -30.69
C LEU A 149 15.52 -18.02 -29.75
N THR A 150 15.66 -17.11 -28.78
CA THR A 150 14.59 -16.75 -27.86
C THR A 150 13.44 -16.02 -28.58
N ALA A 151 13.74 -15.12 -29.51
CA ALA A 151 12.73 -14.43 -30.33
C ALA A 151 11.88 -15.43 -31.13
N ILE A 152 12.52 -16.38 -31.82
CA ILE A 152 11.84 -17.40 -32.62
C ILE A 152 10.96 -18.29 -31.75
N ARG A 153 11.48 -18.72 -30.60
CA ARG A 153 10.76 -19.53 -29.62
C ARG A 153 9.50 -18.81 -29.13
N MET A 154 9.66 -17.57 -28.62
CA MET A 154 8.55 -16.82 -28.03
C MET A 154 7.50 -16.44 -29.07
N TYR A 155 7.92 -16.15 -30.32
CA TYR A 155 6.98 -15.97 -31.43
C TYR A 155 6.18 -17.26 -31.67
N GLY A 156 6.84 -18.43 -31.69
CA GLY A 156 6.16 -19.72 -31.78
C GLY A 156 5.16 -19.95 -30.64
N GLU A 157 5.56 -19.70 -29.39
CA GLU A 157 4.70 -19.91 -28.21
C GLU A 157 3.49 -18.98 -28.18
N VAL A 158 3.67 -17.69 -28.43
CA VAL A 158 2.63 -16.68 -28.15
C VAL A 158 1.84 -16.27 -29.40
N VAL A 159 2.46 -16.31 -30.58
CA VAL A 159 1.78 -15.93 -31.84
C VAL A 159 1.19 -17.15 -32.52
N LEU A 160 1.91 -18.28 -32.52
CA LEU A 160 1.51 -19.50 -33.23
C LEU A 160 0.93 -20.58 -32.30
N ASP A 161 0.76 -20.27 -31.00
CA ASP A 161 0.24 -21.17 -29.98
C ASP A 161 0.97 -22.53 -29.92
N ILE A 162 2.27 -22.55 -30.21
CA ILE A 162 3.09 -23.77 -30.18
C ILE A 162 3.50 -24.05 -28.73
N PRO A 163 3.14 -25.21 -28.14
CA PRO A 163 3.55 -25.55 -26.78
C PRO A 163 5.08 -25.56 -26.63
N TYR A 164 5.58 -25.03 -25.51
CA TYR A 164 7.03 -24.98 -25.24
C TYR A 164 7.69 -26.36 -25.28
N GLU A 165 6.96 -27.43 -24.94
CA GLU A 165 7.46 -28.80 -24.97
C GLU A 165 8.12 -29.17 -26.32
N ARG A 166 7.56 -28.74 -27.45
CA ARG A 166 8.15 -29.02 -28.77
C ARG A 166 9.55 -28.41 -28.94
N PHE A 167 9.75 -27.20 -28.41
CA PHE A 167 11.07 -26.56 -28.41
C PHE A 167 12.01 -27.22 -27.41
N TYR A 168 11.49 -27.63 -26.26
CA TYR A 168 12.25 -28.30 -25.21
C TYR A 168 12.76 -29.68 -25.66
N GLU A 169 11.95 -30.46 -26.37
CA GLU A 169 12.35 -31.75 -26.96
C GLU A 169 13.58 -31.61 -27.86
N VAL A 170 13.66 -30.54 -28.66
CA VAL A 170 14.82 -30.23 -29.50
C VAL A 170 16.03 -29.84 -28.65
N ILE A 171 15.86 -28.97 -27.65
CA ILE A 171 16.92 -28.59 -26.71
C ILE A 171 17.52 -29.85 -26.05
N ARG A 172 16.65 -30.77 -25.61
CA ARG A 172 17.03 -32.05 -24.98
C ARG A 172 17.77 -32.96 -25.96
N ARG A 173 17.21 -33.18 -27.16
CA ARG A 173 17.82 -34.03 -28.20
C ARG A 173 19.20 -33.53 -28.61
N CYS A 174 19.40 -32.21 -28.66
CA CYS A 174 20.69 -31.60 -28.97
C CYS A 174 21.64 -31.54 -27.76
N ARG A 175 21.24 -32.05 -26.59
CA ARG A 175 22.01 -32.04 -25.33
C ARG A 175 22.54 -30.66 -24.99
N ALA A 176 21.70 -29.65 -25.18
CA ALA A 176 22.09 -28.28 -24.86
C ALA A 176 22.34 -28.15 -23.36
N GLY A 177 23.51 -27.60 -22.99
CA GLY A 177 23.84 -27.26 -21.61
C GLY A 177 23.11 -26.00 -21.12
N ASP A 178 23.66 -25.37 -20.10
CA ASP A 178 23.08 -24.17 -19.47
C ASP A 178 22.93 -22.99 -20.43
N GLU A 179 21.94 -22.15 -20.18
CA GLU A 179 21.83 -20.86 -20.86
C GLU A 179 23.07 -19.99 -20.63
N GLY A 180 23.47 -19.25 -21.67
CA GLY A 180 24.61 -18.33 -21.62
C GLY A 180 25.97 -19.00 -21.88
N THR A 181 26.04 -20.34 -21.92
CA THR A 181 27.28 -21.11 -22.19
C THR A 181 27.18 -21.99 -23.43
N LEU A 182 26.07 -21.90 -24.19
CA LEU A 182 25.85 -22.70 -25.39
C LEU A 182 26.87 -22.35 -26.49
N PRO A 183 27.54 -23.34 -27.11
CA PRO A 183 28.42 -23.09 -28.25
C PRO A 183 27.66 -22.53 -29.45
N VAL A 184 28.27 -21.59 -30.16
CA VAL A 184 27.74 -20.99 -31.39
C VAL A 184 27.25 -22.02 -32.44
N PRO A 185 28.00 -23.10 -32.76
CA PRO A 185 27.51 -24.10 -33.71
C PRO A 185 26.20 -24.78 -33.28
N LEU A 186 26.04 -25.01 -31.97
CA LEU A 186 24.82 -25.57 -31.40
C LEU A 186 23.66 -24.56 -31.48
N LEU A 187 23.90 -23.29 -31.16
CA LEU A 187 22.89 -22.23 -31.30
C LEU A 187 22.37 -22.13 -32.74
N ARG A 188 23.24 -22.20 -33.74
CA ARG A 188 22.84 -22.21 -35.16
C ARG A 188 21.99 -23.44 -35.51
N SER A 189 22.32 -24.61 -34.96
CA SER A 189 21.52 -25.84 -35.12
C SER A 189 20.14 -25.74 -34.47
N LEU A 190 20.08 -25.17 -33.25
CA LEU A 190 18.82 -24.94 -32.53
C LEU A 190 17.93 -23.93 -33.27
N ILE A 191 18.48 -22.83 -33.77
CA ILE A 191 17.74 -21.83 -34.56
C ILE A 191 17.10 -22.47 -35.79
N ARG A 192 17.87 -23.31 -36.52
CA ARG A 192 17.34 -24.04 -37.68
C ARG A 192 16.18 -24.95 -37.27
N SER A 193 16.38 -25.74 -36.22
CA SER A 193 15.37 -26.68 -35.71
C SER A 193 14.11 -25.97 -35.21
N PHE A 194 14.24 -24.80 -34.57
CA PHE A 194 13.11 -24.00 -34.11
C PHE A 194 12.33 -23.43 -35.29
N LYS A 195 13.02 -22.91 -36.32
CA LYS A 195 12.35 -22.48 -37.56
C LYS A 195 11.62 -23.63 -38.26
N GLU A 196 12.18 -24.84 -38.25
CA GLU A 196 11.51 -26.05 -38.76
C GLU A 196 10.26 -26.40 -37.95
N ILE A 197 10.28 -26.30 -36.62
CA ILE A 197 9.08 -26.47 -35.77
C ILE A 197 7.98 -25.49 -36.20
N LEU A 198 8.33 -24.21 -36.39
CA LEU A 198 7.38 -23.20 -36.84
C LEU A 198 6.81 -23.55 -38.23
N GLN A 199 7.66 -23.97 -39.18
CA GLN A 199 7.27 -24.39 -40.54
C GLN A 199 6.32 -25.57 -40.58
N ASN A 200 6.52 -26.53 -39.67
CA ASN A 200 5.72 -27.75 -39.62
C ASN A 200 4.44 -27.60 -38.76
N THR A 201 4.21 -26.45 -38.15
CA THR A 201 3.03 -26.23 -37.28
C THR A 201 2.07 -25.22 -37.92
N PRO A 202 0.98 -25.68 -38.58
CA PRO A 202 -0.04 -24.80 -39.16
C PRO A 202 -0.72 -23.97 -38.07
N HIS A 203 -0.90 -22.67 -38.32
CA HIS A 203 -1.73 -21.80 -37.48
C HIS A 203 -2.89 -21.22 -38.31
N PRO A 204 -4.13 -21.18 -37.81
CA PRO A 204 -5.29 -20.74 -38.60
C PRO A 204 -5.21 -19.28 -39.05
N ARG A 205 -4.45 -18.45 -38.33
CA ARG A 205 -4.45 -17.00 -38.51
C ARG A 205 -3.15 -16.39 -39.00
N PHE A 206 -2.03 -17.10 -38.86
CA PHE A 206 -0.69 -16.55 -39.03
C PHE A 206 0.15 -17.52 -39.86
N PRO A 207 1.13 -17.03 -40.62
CA PRO A 207 2.00 -17.91 -41.38
C PRO A 207 2.83 -18.77 -40.43
N SER A 208 2.95 -20.05 -40.75
CA SER A 208 3.77 -21.05 -40.06
C SER A 208 5.25 -20.82 -40.32
N ARG A 209 5.79 -19.68 -39.91
CA ARG A 209 7.20 -19.33 -39.99
C ARG A 209 7.47 -18.16 -39.06
N PHE A 210 8.73 -17.97 -38.72
CA PHE A 210 9.14 -16.72 -38.07
C PHE A 210 8.99 -15.58 -39.07
N GLU A 211 8.27 -14.53 -38.68
CA GLU A 211 8.00 -13.40 -39.58
C GLU A 211 9.26 -12.55 -39.78
N THR A 212 9.65 -12.37 -41.04
CA THR A 212 10.86 -11.62 -41.43
C THR A 212 10.54 -10.18 -41.80
N ARG A 213 9.29 -9.90 -42.19
CA ARG A 213 8.78 -8.53 -42.36
C ARG A 213 8.50 -7.93 -41.00
N LEU A 214 9.35 -7.00 -40.57
CA LEU A 214 9.32 -6.48 -39.20
C LEU A 214 8.02 -5.74 -38.84
N ASP A 215 7.36 -5.12 -39.83
CA ASP A 215 6.05 -4.49 -39.65
C ASP A 215 4.96 -5.52 -39.30
N LEU A 216 4.97 -6.66 -40.00
CA LEU A 216 4.06 -7.78 -39.71
C LEU A 216 4.48 -8.52 -38.43
N GLN A 217 5.78 -8.62 -38.14
CA GLN A 217 6.26 -9.24 -36.92
C GLN A 217 5.75 -8.49 -35.68
N LEU A 218 5.84 -7.16 -35.69
CA LEU A 218 5.30 -6.31 -34.62
C LEU A 218 3.77 -6.46 -34.52
N GLN A 219 3.06 -6.38 -35.65
CA GLN A 219 1.60 -6.56 -35.67
C GLN A 219 1.20 -7.92 -35.05
N ASN A 220 1.83 -9.00 -35.51
CA ASN A 220 1.53 -10.35 -35.05
C ASN A 220 1.88 -10.53 -33.57
N ALA A 221 2.97 -9.94 -33.09
CA ALA A 221 3.34 -9.97 -31.68
C ALA A 221 2.30 -9.24 -30.80
N VAL A 222 1.84 -8.07 -31.23
CA VAL A 222 0.78 -7.33 -30.54
C VAL A 222 -0.53 -8.11 -30.57
N GLU A 223 -0.93 -8.68 -31.71
CA GLU A 223 -2.13 -9.52 -31.81
C GLU A 223 -2.05 -10.76 -30.91
N GLY A 224 -0.90 -11.44 -30.84
CA GLY A 224 -0.71 -12.61 -29.97
C GLY A 224 -0.87 -12.25 -28.49
N VAL A 225 -0.30 -11.13 -28.06
CA VAL A 225 -0.43 -10.66 -26.67
C VAL A 225 -1.87 -10.21 -26.36
N LEU A 226 -2.55 -9.50 -27.28
CA LEU A 226 -3.97 -9.14 -27.10
C LEU A 226 -4.87 -10.37 -27.03
N ALA A 227 -4.60 -11.39 -27.87
CA ALA A 227 -5.33 -12.65 -27.88
C ALA A 227 -5.11 -13.49 -26.62
N SER A 228 -3.94 -13.36 -25.96
CA SER A 228 -3.61 -14.09 -24.73
C SER A 228 -4.58 -13.84 -23.58
N TRP A 229 -5.35 -12.75 -23.61
CA TRP A 229 -6.48 -12.52 -22.69
C TRP A 229 -7.50 -13.67 -22.73
N MET A 230 -7.69 -14.30 -23.88
CA MET A 230 -8.61 -15.44 -24.05
C MET A 230 -7.93 -16.80 -23.92
N SER A 231 -6.64 -16.85 -23.52
CA SER A 231 -5.93 -18.10 -23.30
C SER A 231 -6.55 -18.92 -22.14
N PRO A 232 -6.42 -20.26 -22.15
CA PRO A 232 -6.91 -21.10 -21.06
C PRO A 232 -6.39 -20.67 -19.69
N THR A 233 -5.11 -20.28 -19.59
CA THR A 233 -4.49 -19.78 -18.35
C THR A 233 -5.15 -18.49 -17.87
N ALA A 234 -5.38 -17.53 -18.76
CA ALA A 234 -6.00 -16.26 -18.39
C ALA A 234 -7.48 -16.42 -18.03
N VAL A 235 -8.21 -17.26 -18.75
CA VAL A 235 -9.60 -17.60 -18.44
C VAL A 235 -9.70 -18.25 -17.07
N GLU A 236 -8.86 -19.25 -16.77
CA GLU A 236 -8.87 -19.93 -15.47
C GLU A 236 -8.46 -18.99 -14.35
N ALA A 237 -7.45 -18.14 -14.55
CA ALA A 237 -7.04 -17.14 -13.56
C ALA A 237 -8.12 -16.08 -13.27
N ARG A 238 -8.98 -15.75 -14.25
CA ARG A 238 -10.15 -14.90 -14.01
C ARG A 238 -11.27 -15.64 -13.29
N ARG A 239 -11.53 -16.90 -13.66
CA ARG A 239 -12.53 -17.74 -13.01
C ARG A 239 -12.20 -18.06 -11.57
N SER A 240 -10.93 -18.33 -11.26
CA SER A 240 -10.48 -18.59 -9.90
C SER A 240 -10.65 -17.39 -8.96
N ARG A 241 -10.82 -16.18 -9.52
CA ARG A 241 -11.14 -14.94 -8.79
C ARG A 241 -12.63 -14.61 -8.70
N LEU A 242 -13.51 -15.49 -9.17
CA LEU A 242 -14.95 -15.40 -8.90
C LEU A 242 -15.21 -15.70 -7.41
N SER A 243 -14.93 -14.74 -6.53
CA SER A 243 -15.50 -14.67 -5.18
C SER A 243 -16.56 -13.56 -5.11
N ALA A 244 -17.10 -13.29 -3.92
CA ALA A 244 -18.31 -12.50 -3.62
C ALA A 244 -18.44 -11.09 -4.28
N GLU A 245 -17.41 -10.60 -4.97
CA GLU A 245 -17.33 -9.31 -5.67
C GLU A 245 -17.67 -9.38 -7.18
N GLY A 246 -18.07 -10.54 -7.74
CA GLY A 246 -18.61 -10.63 -9.11
C GLY A 246 -17.62 -11.00 -10.23
N GLY A 247 -16.36 -11.30 -9.89
CA GLY A 247 -15.33 -11.77 -10.84
C GLY A 247 -14.74 -10.69 -11.75
N ILE A 248 -13.79 -11.09 -12.61
CA ILE A 248 -13.17 -10.19 -13.61
C ILE A 248 -13.95 -10.29 -14.93
N PRO A 249 -14.61 -9.22 -15.40
CA PRO A 249 -15.36 -9.22 -16.65
C PRO A 249 -14.49 -9.55 -17.87
N GLU A 250 -15.05 -10.30 -18.82
CA GLU A 250 -14.34 -10.66 -20.06
C GLU A 250 -14.04 -9.43 -20.94
N ASP A 251 -14.89 -8.39 -20.88
CA ASP A 251 -14.78 -7.16 -21.66
C ASP A 251 -13.87 -6.09 -21.04
N MET A 252 -13.34 -6.34 -19.83
CA MET A 252 -12.28 -5.53 -19.22
C MET A 252 -11.07 -5.41 -20.16
N GLY A 253 -10.71 -6.52 -20.81
CA GLY A 253 -9.58 -6.61 -21.72
C GLY A 253 -8.22 -6.48 -21.03
N THR A 254 -7.17 -6.36 -21.85
CA THR A 254 -5.80 -6.15 -21.39
C THR A 254 -5.19 -4.94 -22.08
N ALA A 255 -4.37 -4.18 -21.35
CA ALA A 255 -3.43 -3.26 -21.97
C ALA A 255 -2.21 -4.03 -22.48
N VAL A 256 -1.45 -3.43 -23.38
CA VAL A 256 -0.20 -3.97 -23.91
C VAL A 256 0.90 -2.94 -23.76
N VAL A 257 1.96 -3.30 -23.05
CA VAL A 257 3.16 -2.49 -22.88
C VAL A 257 4.15 -2.87 -23.97
N ILE A 258 4.55 -1.92 -24.80
CA ILE A 258 5.64 -2.05 -25.78
C ILE A 258 6.82 -1.25 -25.24
N GLN A 259 7.89 -1.95 -24.87
CA GLN A 259 9.02 -1.39 -24.13
C GLN A 259 10.34 -1.76 -24.82
N GLU A 260 11.33 -0.88 -24.84
CA GLU A 260 12.65 -1.20 -25.36
C GLU A 260 13.30 -2.36 -24.59
N MET A 261 14.05 -3.20 -25.29
CA MET A 261 14.79 -4.30 -24.69
C MET A 261 16.07 -3.81 -24.03
N VAL A 262 16.34 -4.38 -22.87
CA VAL A 262 17.64 -4.37 -22.18
C VAL A 262 18.13 -5.80 -22.01
N PHE A 263 19.45 -6.00 -22.07
CA PHE A 263 20.03 -7.33 -22.25
C PHE A 263 20.90 -7.78 -21.08
N GLY A 264 20.33 -8.56 -20.16
CA GLY A 264 21.08 -9.27 -19.12
C GLY A 264 21.89 -10.47 -19.63
N ASN A 265 21.93 -10.66 -20.95
CA ASN A 265 22.59 -11.76 -21.65
C ASN A 265 23.59 -11.34 -22.72
N ARG A 266 24.01 -10.07 -22.72
CA ARG A 266 24.86 -9.50 -23.77
C ARG A 266 26.31 -9.94 -23.68
N ASP A 267 26.91 -9.85 -22.50
CA ASP A 267 28.32 -10.15 -22.31
C ASP A 267 28.59 -10.69 -20.90
N ASP A 268 29.86 -10.97 -20.58
CA ASP A 268 30.31 -11.36 -19.24
C ASP A 268 30.64 -10.12 -18.36
N ALA A 269 30.52 -8.90 -18.89
CA ALA A 269 30.91 -7.65 -18.25
C ALA A 269 29.73 -6.98 -17.52
N GLY A 270 29.25 -7.64 -16.47
CA GLY A 270 28.20 -7.08 -15.61
C GLY A 270 26.80 -7.17 -16.22
N CYS A 271 26.54 -8.18 -17.05
CA CYS A 271 25.19 -8.50 -17.54
C CYS A 271 24.55 -9.66 -16.74
N LEU A 272 23.42 -9.38 -16.11
CA LEU A 272 22.64 -10.36 -15.35
C LEU A 272 21.16 -10.00 -15.33
N SER A 273 20.31 -10.94 -14.93
CA SER A 273 18.90 -10.66 -14.62
C SER A 273 18.53 -11.31 -13.31
N GLY A 274 17.52 -10.76 -12.64
CA GLY A 274 17.05 -11.32 -11.38
C GLY A 274 15.70 -10.78 -10.94
N VAL A 275 15.26 -11.31 -9.81
CA VAL A 275 14.05 -10.90 -9.10
C VAL A 275 14.43 -10.59 -7.66
N LEU A 276 13.97 -9.44 -7.17
CA LEU A 276 14.11 -9.00 -5.79
C LEU A 276 12.75 -9.01 -5.12
N PHE A 277 12.61 -9.73 -4.02
CA PHE A 277 11.53 -9.52 -3.06
C PHE A 277 12.07 -8.72 -1.88
N THR A 278 11.38 -7.65 -1.49
CA THR A 278 11.91 -6.74 -0.48
C THR A 278 11.81 -7.29 0.94
N ARG A 279 11.03 -8.35 1.16
CA ARG A 279 10.89 -9.10 2.41
C ARG A 279 10.86 -10.60 2.11
N ASP A 280 10.89 -11.41 3.14
CA ASP A 280 10.63 -12.86 3.01
C ASP A 280 9.12 -13.11 2.86
N GLN A 281 8.69 -13.73 1.75
CA GLN A 281 7.27 -13.96 1.46
C GLN A 281 6.55 -14.90 2.42
N ARG A 282 7.29 -15.77 3.11
CA ARG A 282 6.75 -16.81 3.97
C ARG A 282 6.81 -16.42 5.44
N THR A 283 7.86 -15.70 5.84
CA THR A 283 8.06 -15.33 7.26
C THR A 283 7.79 -13.86 7.56
N GLY A 284 7.74 -13.00 6.54
CA GLY A 284 7.59 -11.55 6.68
C GLY A 284 8.85 -10.85 7.19
N ALA A 285 9.96 -11.57 7.37
CA ALA A 285 11.20 -11.00 7.88
C ALA A 285 11.72 -9.88 6.98
N ASN A 286 12.35 -8.88 7.60
CA ASN A 286 13.08 -7.79 6.95
C ASN A 286 14.41 -8.27 6.31
N THR A 287 14.35 -9.29 5.46
CA THR A 287 15.48 -9.84 4.72
C THR A 287 15.09 -9.93 3.25
N PRO A 288 15.83 -9.28 2.33
CA PRO A 288 15.52 -9.34 0.92
C PRO A 288 15.85 -10.73 0.36
N ILE A 289 14.97 -11.26 -0.48
CA ILE A 289 15.25 -12.45 -1.28
C ILE A 289 15.64 -11.97 -2.67
N ILE A 290 16.82 -12.35 -3.14
CA ILE A 290 17.29 -12.02 -4.48
C ILE A 290 17.73 -13.31 -5.17
N GLU A 291 17.02 -13.68 -6.22
CA GLU A 291 17.40 -14.78 -7.09
C GLU A 291 17.80 -14.22 -8.45
N TRP A 292 19.01 -14.55 -8.91
CA TRP A 292 19.56 -13.98 -10.13
C TRP A 292 20.46 -14.97 -10.88
N ALA A 293 20.71 -14.69 -12.15
CA ALA A 293 21.70 -15.43 -12.93
C ALA A 293 22.40 -14.51 -13.95
N PRO A 294 23.70 -14.71 -14.20
CA PRO A 294 24.41 -14.00 -15.24
C PRO A 294 24.10 -14.61 -16.61
N LYS A 295 24.16 -13.78 -17.65
CA LYS A 295 23.96 -14.14 -19.05
C LYS A 295 22.62 -14.77 -19.40
N VAL A 296 21.53 -14.30 -18.78
CA VAL A 296 20.16 -14.77 -19.05
C VAL A 296 19.17 -13.62 -19.10
N GLN A 297 18.08 -13.81 -19.83
CA GLN A 297 16.94 -12.89 -19.83
C GLN A 297 16.00 -13.21 -18.67
N CYS A 298 15.47 -12.18 -18.01
CA CYS A 298 14.64 -12.28 -16.81
C CYS A 298 13.41 -13.21 -16.97
N ASP A 299 12.79 -13.26 -18.16
CA ASP A 299 11.68 -14.17 -18.50
C ASP A 299 11.92 -15.62 -18.07
N LYS A 300 13.13 -16.14 -18.25
CA LYS A 300 13.46 -17.53 -17.91
C LYS A 300 13.47 -17.79 -16.40
N ILE A 301 13.81 -16.78 -15.60
CA ILE A 301 13.81 -16.84 -14.13
C ILE A 301 12.37 -16.87 -13.63
N VAL A 302 11.56 -15.89 -14.06
CA VAL A 302 10.17 -15.76 -13.59
C VAL A 302 9.26 -16.88 -14.10
N SER A 303 9.46 -17.36 -15.32
CA SER A 303 8.68 -18.49 -15.87
C SER A 303 9.12 -19.86 -15.33
N GLY A 304 10.22 -19.93 -14.58
CA GLY A 304 10.80 -21.20 -14.14
C GLY A 304 11.36 -22.05 -15.29
N LYS A 305 11.54 -21.50 -16.50
CA LYS A 305 12.11 -22.21 -17.67
C LYS A 305 13.63 -22.22 -17.72
N LEU A 306 14.31 -21.65 -16.71
CA LEU A 306 15.76 -21.61 -16.64
C LEU A 306 16.35 -23.02 -16.38
N ARG A 307 17.38 -23.41 -17.12
CA ARG A 307 18.13 -24.67 -16.90
C ARG A 307 19.38 -24.46 -16.04
N LYS A 308 19.92 -23.24 -16.05
CA LYS A 308 20.97 -22.77 -15.14
C LYS A 308 20.52 -22.67 -13.68
N GLN A 309 21.45 -22.87 -12.75
CA GLN A 309 21.25 -22.61 -11.32
C GLN A 309 21.14 -21.11 -11.04
N LEU A 310 20.26 -20.74 -10.10
CA LEU A 310 20.12 -19.36 -9.62
C LEU A 310 21.08 -19.12 -8.45
N HIS A 311 21.72 -17.96 -8.49
CA HIS A 311 22.50 -17.41 -7.40
C HIS A 311 21.59 -16.62 -6.45
N GLN A 312 22.04 -16.48 -5.21
CA GLN A 312 21.28 -15.86 -4.12
C GLN A 312 21.77 -14.44 -3.83
N ALA A 313 21.10 -13.76 -2.90
CA ALA A 313 21.44 -12.39 -2.49
C ALA A 313 22.88 -12.24 -1.99
N GLY A 314 23.40 -13.24 -1.25
CA GLY A 314 24.78 -13.25 -0.76
C GLY A 314 25.81 -13.25 -1.90
N ASP A 315 25.57 -14.08 -2.92
CA ASP A 315 26.42 -14.14 -4.11
C ASP A 315 26.43 -12.80 -4.86
N LEU A 316 25.27 -12.14 -4.96
CA LEU A 316 25.19 -10.83 -5.64
C LEU A 316 25.98 -9.77 -4.89
N LYS A 317 25.87 -9.75 -3.56
CA LYS A 317 26.59 -8.81 -2.70
C LYS A 317 28.11 -8.98 -2.80
N GLU A 318 28.58 -10.22 -2.91
CA GLU A 318 30.00 -10.53 -3.05
C GLU A 318 30.53 -10.21 -4.46
N GLN A 319 29.80 -10.61 -5.51
CA GLN A 319 30.28 -10.54 -6.90
C GLN A 319 30.01 -9.17 -7.55
N PHE A 320 28.91 -8.51 -7.21
CA PHE A 320 28.45 -7.25 -7.79
C PHE A 320 27.93 -6.28 -6.70
N PRO A 321 28.79 -5.83 -5.77
CA PRO A 321 28.37 -5.00 -4.63
C PRO A 321 27.64 -3.73 -5.04
N ASP A 322 28.08 -3.04 -6.10
CA ASP A 322 27.45 -1.80 -6.57
C ASP A 322 26.01 -2.01 -7.05
N ILE A 323 25.74 -3.16 -7.70
CA ILE A 323 24.38 -3.56 -8.12
C ILE A 323 23.54 -3.90 -6.90
N TYR A 324 24.10 -4.61 -5.92
CA TYR A 324 23.41 -4.95 -4.68
C TYR A 324 22.98 -3.68 -3.92
N GLU A 325 23.87 -2.71 -3.75
CA GLU A 325 23.56 -1.43 -3.08
C GLU A 325 22.53 -0.61 -3.87
N SER A 326 22.61 -0.62 -5.20
CA SER A 326 21.59 0.00 -6.06
C SER A 326 20.21 -0.65 -5.85
N LEU A 327 20.15 -1.99 -5.74
CA LEU A 327 18.91 -2.70 -5.42
C LEU A 327 18.39 -2.41 -4.02
N MET A 328 19.26 -2.22 -3.03
CA MET A 328 18.84 -1.81 -1.68
C MET A 328 18.26 -0.40 -1.67
N THR A 329 18.83 0.50 -2.48
CA THR A 329 18.28 1.85 -2.69
C THR A 329 16.90 1.80 -3.36
N VAL A 330 16.77 0.99 -4.42
CA VAL A 330 15.49 0.77 -5.12
C VAL A 330 14.44 0.16 -4.20
N ARG A 331 14.85 -0.81 -3.37
CA ARG A 331 14.00 -1.43 -2.33
C ARG A 331 13.42 -0.36 -1.41
N GLU A 332 14.27 0.48 -0.84
CA GLU A 332 13.81 1.51 0.12
C GLU A 332 12.88 2.51 -0.56
N MET A 333 13.22 2.97 -1.76
CA MET A 333 12.36 3.86 -2.56
C MET A 333 10.99 3.24 -2.79
N PHE A 334 10.95 2.00 -3.28
CA PHE A 334 9.71 1.34 -3.63
C PHE A 334 8.85 0.96 -2.44
N GLU A 335 9.44 0.52 -1.32
CA GLU A 335 8.68 0.26 -0.09
C GLU A 335 8.05 1.55 0.46
N ASN A 336 8.78 2.67 0.46
CA ASN A 336 8.25 3.97 0.90
C ASN A 336 7.09 4.45 0.02
N ARG A 337 7.22 4.27 -1.30
CA ARG A 337 6.20 4.69 -2.28
C ARG A 337 4.97 3.78 -2.23
N ALA A 338 5.18 2.46 -2.26
CA ALA A 338 4.11 1.47 -2.29
C ALA A 338 3.42 1.31 -0.92
N ARG A 339 4.08 1.70 0.18
CA ARG A 339 3.62 1.54 1.56
C ARG A 339 3.33 0.09 1.96
N CYS A 340 3.92 -0.85 1.22
CA CYS A 340 3.85 -2.29 1.43
C CYS A 340 5.09 -2.98 0.81
N PRO A 341 5.39 -4.23 1.18
CA PRO A 341 6.43 -5.03 0.53
C PRO A 341 6.17 -5.19 -0.98
N VAL A 342 7.23 -5.18 -1.78
CA VAL A 342 7.13 -5.31 -3.23
C VAL A 342 8.04 -6.41 -3.77
N ASP A 343 7.64 -6.96 -4.92
CA ASP A 343 8.53 -7.71 -5.80
C ASP A 343 8.96 -6.86 -6.99
N VAL A 344 10.20 -7.03 -7.42
CA VAL A 344 10.85 -6.26 -8.48
C VAL A 344 11.56 -7.20 -9.44
N GLU A 345 11.22 -7.13 -10.72
CA GLU A 345 11.95 -7.79 -11.79
C GLU A 345 12.99 -6.81 -12.34
N PHE A 346 14.25 -7.25 -12.46
CA PHE A 346 15.34 -6.38 -12.91
C PHE A 346 16.30 -7.07 -13.88
N THR A 347 16.99 -6.25 -14.65
CA THR A 347 18.09 -6.64 -15.54
C THR A 347 19.22 -5.65 -15.37
N VAL A 348 20.46 -6.13 -15.38
CA VAL A 348 21.65 -5.29 -15.46
C VAL A 348 22.24 -5.47 -16.85
N GLU A 349 22.47 -4.37 -17.56
CA GLU A 349 23.18 -4.36 -18.84
C GLU A 349 24.41 -3.46 -18.69
N SER A 350 25.59 -4.04 -18.90
CA SER A 350 26.89 -3.34 -18.79
C SER A 350 27.04 -2.55 -17.48
N GLY A 351 26.66 -3.15 -16.36
CA GLY A 351 26.77 -2.54 -15.03
C GLY A 351 25.66 -1.54 -14.64
N ARG A 352 24.71 -1.25 -15.55
CA ARG A 352 23.57 -0.37 -15.26
C ARG A 352 22.32 -1.18 -14.92
N LEU A 353 21.65 -0.83 -13.83
CA LEU A 353 20.43 -1.49 -13.35
C LEU A 353 19.19 -0.95 -14.08
N PHE A 354 18.40 -1.86 -14.63
CA PHE A 354 17.12 -1.59 -15.27
C PHE A 354 15.99 -2.29 -14.52
N LEU A 355 14.98 -1.51 -14.12
CA LEU A 355 13.78 -2.01 -13.46
C LEU A 355 12.73 -2.32 -14.51
N LEU A 356 12.29 -3.58 -14.55
CA LEU A 356 11.42 -4.11 -15.59
C LEU A 356 9.96 -4.22 -15.16
N GLN A 357 9.73 -4.35 -13.85
CA GLN A 357 8.42 -4.44 -13.25
C GLN A 357 8.51 -4.31 -11.74
N ARG A 358 7.50 -3.69 -11.13
CA ARG A 358 7.24 -3.76 -9.70
C ARG A 358 5.80 -4.19 -9.43
N ARG A 359 5.59 -5.02 -8.41
CA ARG A 359 4.24 -5.40 -7.94
C ARG A 359 4.19 -5.43 -6.41
N PRO A 360 3.01 -5.23 -5.80
CA PRO A 360 2.80 -5.61 -4.41
C PRO A 360 3.13 -7.10 -4.23
N MET A 361 3.98 -7.38 -3.25
CA MET A 361 4.49 -8.72 -3.02
C MET A 361 3.38 -9.64 -2.51
N ARG A 362 3.31 -10.87 -3.03
CA ARG A 362 2.45 -11.91 -2.47
C ARG A 362 3.17 -12.58 -1.30
N MET A 363 2.49 -12.69 -0.18
CA MET A 363 3.04 -13.21 1.07
C MET A 363 2.01 -14.11 1.74
N THR A 364 2.45 -15.02 2.60
CA THR A 364 1.54 -15.75 3.48
C THR A 364 0.84 -14.78 4.43
N SER A 365 -0.32 -15.14 4.97
CA SER A 365 -1.07 -14.26 5.88
C SER A 365 -0.21 -13.84 7.08
N ASN A 366 0.56 -14.76 7.64
CA ASN A 366 1.49 -14.49 8.75
C ASN A 366 2.62 -13.53 8.37
N ALA A 367 3.20 -13.74 7.19
CA ALA A 367 4.24 -12.89 6.65
C ALA A 367 3.74 -11.46 6.36
N MET A 368 2.53 -11.34 5.81
CA MET A 368 1.90 -10.04 5.57
C MET A 368 1.63 -9.30 6.88
N VAL A 369 1.11 -9.99 7.90
CA VAL A 369 0.90 -9.40 9.23
C VAL A 369 2.21 -8.84 9.77
N ARG A 370 3.27 -9.66 9.84
CA ARG A 370 4.58 -9.21 10.35
C ARG A 370 5.15 -8.07 9.52
N ALA A 371 5.19 -8.21 8.20
CA ALA A 371 5.81 -7.21 7.33
C ALA A 371 5.06 -5.86 7.40
N MET A 372 3.74 -5.87 7.46
CA MET A 372 2.97 -4.62 7.62
C MET A 372 3.21 -3.97 8.99
N TRP A 373 3.47 -4.75 10.04
CA TRP A 373 3.93 -4.21 11.32
C TRP A 373 5.30 -3.60 11.25
N ASP A 374 6.26 -4.30 10.64
CA ASP A 374 7.60 -3.75 10.39
C ASP A 374 7.49 -2.42 9.61
N PHE A 375 6.55 -2.31 8.66
CA PHE A 375 6.33 -1.06 7.91
C PHE A 375 5.71 0.06 8.75
N VAL A 376 4.76 -0.24 9.65
CA VAL A 376 4.33 0.75 10.65
C VAL A 376 5.51 1.12 11.52
N ASP A 377 6.37 0.13 11.81
CA ASP A 377 7.46 0.30 12.73
C ASP A 377 8.53 1.25 12.22
N GLU A 378 8.88 1.05 10.96
CA GLU A 378 9.80 1.84 10.15
C GLU A 378 9.22 3.19 9.70
N GLY A 379 7.94 3.49 9.99
CA GLY A 379 7.27 4.72 9.55
C GLY A 379 6.92 4.75 8.05
N LYS A 380 7.01 3.59 7.38
CA LYS A 380 6.70 3.39 5.96
C LYS A 380 5.22 3.28 5.66
N THR A 381 4.36 3.10 6.65
CA THR A 381 2.90 3.11 6.52
C THR A 381 2.22 3.55 7.82
N ASN A 382 0.93 3.85 7.79
CA ASN A 382 0.15 4.15 9.00
C ASN A 382 -0.64 2.92 9.47
N ILE A 383 -1.10 2.95 10.72
CA ILE A 383 -1.84 1.85 11.34
C ILE A 383 -3.09 1.51 10.53
N GLN A 384 -3.82 2.51 10.02
CA GLN A 384 -5.06 2.29 9.27
C GLN A 384 -4.83 1.49 7.98
N LEU A 385 -3.86 1.89 7.16
CA LEU A 385 -3.53 1.22 5.90
C LEU A 385 -2.96 -0.18 6.16
N ALA A 386 -2.10 -0.33 7.17
CA ALA A 386 -1.62 -1.63 7.60
C ALA A 386 -2.78 -2.54 8.02
N SER A 387 -3.75 -2.02 8.78
CA SER A 387 -4.94 -2.75 9.22
C SER A 387 -5.76 -3.26 8.05
N MET A 388 -6.01 -2.43 7.04
CA MET A 388 -6.77 -2.82 5.84
C MET A 388 -6.09 -3.95 5.07
N ILE A 389 -4.77 -3.84 4.85
CA ILE A 389 -3.98 -4.86 4.14
C ILE A 389 -3.97 -6.17 4.95
N ILE A 390 -3.79 -6.07 6.27
CA ILE A 390 -3.82 -7.20 7.19
C ILE A 390 -5.18 -7.90 7.15
N ASN A 391 -6.28 -7.17 7.32
CA ASN A 391 -7.64 -7.73 7.32
C ASN A 391 -7.90 -8.51 6.04
N LYS A 392 -7.57 -7.94 4.88
CA LYS A 392 -7.69 -8.62 3.58
C LYS A 392 -6.87 -9.90 3.50
N ALA A 393 -5.67 -9.92 4.07
CA ALA A 393 -4.84 -11.12 4.12
C ALA A 393 -5.40 -12.18 5.10
N LEU A 394 -6.07 -11.76 6.18
CA LEU A 394 -6.70 -12.64 7.17
C LEU A 394 -8.04 -13.22 6.68
N GLU A 395 -8.71 -12.59 5.73
CA GLU A 395 -9.94 -13.12 5.13
C GLU A 395 -9.69 -14.33 4.21
N GLN A 396 -8.47 -14.48 3.67
CA GLN A 396 -8.15 -15.60 2.78
C GLN A 396 -8.30 -16.94 3.51
N PRO A 397 -9.09 -17.90 2.96
CA PRO A 397 -9.25 -19.21 3.57
C PRO A 397 -7.95 -20.00 3.41
N GLU A 398 -7.42 -20.50 4.51
CA GLU A 398 -6.22 -21.33 4.51
C GLU A 398 -6.36 -22.41 5.59
N LYS A 399 -5.86 -23.61 5.31
CA LYS A 399 -5.87 -24.72 6.26
C LYS A 399 -4.49 -24.91 6.86
N VAL A 400 -4.43 -25.51 8.05
CA VAL A 400 -3.20 -25.90 8.74
C VAL A 400 -3.33 -27.25 9.40
N LEU A 401 -2.20 -27.93 9.61
CA LEU A 401 -2.13 -29.15 10.40
C LEU A 401 -2.45 -28.85 11.86
N ARG A 402 -3.30 -29.65 12.50
CA ARG A 402 -3.63 -29.50 13.92
C ARG A 402 -2.37 -29.52 14.83
N GLU A 403 -2.30 -28.62 15.81
CA GLU A 403 -1.12 -28.43 16.68
C GLU A 403 -0.82 -29.68 17.50
N ASP A 404 -1.86 -30.36 17.99
CA ASP A 404 -1.82 -31.61 18.74
C ASP A 404 -1.66 -32.85 17.85
N PHE A 405 -1.74 -32.69 16.53
CA PHE A 405 -1.71 -33.81 15.61
C PHE A 405 -0.29 -34.29 15.30
N SER A 406 -0.05 -35.55 15.62
CA SER A 406 1.24 -36.23 15.46
C SER A 406 1.12 -37.62 14.80
N ASP A 407 -0.10 -38.09 14.51
CA ASP A 407 -0.35 -39.40 13.90
C ASP A 407 -0.22 -39.35 12.37
N TYR A 408 1.02 -39.24 11.90
CA TYR A 408 1.34 -39.24 10.47
C TYR A 408 2.72 -39.82 10.19
N ILE A 409 2.91 -40.24 8.94
CA ILE A 409 4.18 -40.70 8.39
C ILE A 409 4.72 -39.59 7.48
N VAL A 410 5.96 -39.16 7.70
CA VAL A 410 6.65 -38.27 6.76
C VAL A 410 7.10 -39.08 5.54
N LEU A 411 6.64 -38.69 4.36
CA LEU A 411 7.04 -39.29 3.08
C LEU A 411 8.21 -38.54 2.45
N GLY A 412 8.26 -37.22 2.60
CA GLY A 412 9.29 -36.36 2.03
C GLY A 412 9.41 -35.03 2.75
N ARG A 413 10.54 -34.35 2.52
CA ARG A 413 10.87 -33.04 3.08
C ARG A 413 11.34 -32.11 1.99
N GLY A 414 10.92 -30.86 2.04
CA GLY A 414 11.30 -29.83 1.09
C GLY A 414 11.36 -28.45 1.73
N GLU A 415 11.85 -27.49 0.96
CA GLU A 415 11.85 -26.08 1.33
C GLU A 415 10.44 -25.51 1.16
N PRO A 416 9.83 -24.99 2.24
CA PRO A 416 8.50 -24.41 2.16
C PRO A 416 8.54 -23.00 1.57
N ILE A 417 7.67 -22.76 0.59
CA ILE A 417 7.41 -21.42 0.02
C ILE A 417 6.19 -20.77 0.66
N THR A 418 5.20 -21.57 1.03
CA THR A 418 4.02 -21.16 1.78
C THR A 418 4.04 -21.83 3.15
N ASP A 419 3.18 -21.38 4.07
CA ASP A 419 3.04 -21.97 5.41
C ASP A 419 1.67 -22.65 5.63
N SER A 420 0.82 -22.76 4.61
CA SER A 420 -0.46 -23.48 4.69
C SER A 420 -0.27 -25.01 4.57
N ALA A 421 -1.32 -25.76 4.90
CA ALA A 421 -1.40 -27.20 4.71
C ALA A 421 -2.68 -27.59 3.96
N ASP A 422 -2.64 -28.67 3.18
CA ASP A 422 -3.84 -29.22 2.54
C ASP A 422 -3.64 -30.68 2.16
N SER A 423 -4.72 -31.35 1.74
CA SER A 423 -4.70 -32.78 1.38
C SER A 423 -5.36 -33.06 0.04
N GLY A 424 -4.96 -34.16 -0.59
CA GLY A 424 -5.48 -34.59 -1.88
C GLY A 424 -4.79 -35.86 -2.37
N ILE A 425 -5.25 -36.39 -3.49
CA ILE A 425 -4.66 -37.55 -4.16
C ILE A 425 -3.29 -37.13 -4.71
N LEU A 426 -2.23 -37.86 -4.35
CA LEU A 426 -0.89 -37.62 -4.88
C LEU A 426 -0.81 -38.05 -6.35
N VAL A 427 -0.49 -37.12 -7.24
CA VAL A 427 -0.43 -37.35 -8.69
C VAL A 427 0.89 -36.83 -9.23
N PHE A 428 1.51 -37.61 -10.11
CA PHE A 428 2.72 -37.21 -10.82
C PHE A 428 2.37 -36.62 -12.19
N GLY A 429 2.83 -35.40 -12.45
CA GLY A 429 2.64 -34.72 -13.73
C GLY A 429 1.35 -33.90 -13.83
N THR A 430 1.43 -32.82 -14.61
CA THR A 430 0.37 -31.80 -14.68
C THR A 430 -0.89 -32.27 -15.40
N GLU A 431 -0.75 -33.04 -16.47
CA GLU A 431 -1.89 -33.56 -17.25
C GLU A 431 -2.79 -34.43 -16.38
N ALA A 432 -2.24 -35.47 -15.76
CA ALA A 432 -2.98 -36.36 -14.86
C ALA A 432 -3.60 -35.62 -13.66
N ALA A 433 -2.91 -34.60 -13.13
CA ALA A 433 -3.46 -33.78 -12.06
C ALA A 433 -4.65 -32.94 -12.52
N LEU A 434 -4.59 -32.35 -13.72
CA LEU A 434 -5.69 -31.56 -14.29
C LEU A 434 -6.89 -32.45 -14.69
N GLU A 435 -6.66 -33.64 -15.23
CA GLU A 435 -7.73 -34.61 -15.53
C GLU A 435 -8.57 -34.93 -14.29
N LEU A 436 -7.90 -35.40 -13.22
CA LEU A 436 -8.56 -35.71 -11.94
C LEU A 436 -9.21 -34.47 -11.30
N ALA A 437 -8.56 -33.32 -11.41
CA ALA A 437 -9.09 -32.06 -10.90
C ALA A 437 -10.37 -31.63 -11.63
N ASN A 438 -10.44 -31.83 -12.96
CA ASN A 438 -11.64 -31.57 -13.78
C ASN A 438 -12.77 -32.55 -13.49
N GLU A 439 -12.46 -33.77 -13.05
CA GLU A 439 -13.43 -34.73 -12.50
C GLU A 439 -13.91 -34.37 -11.08
N GLY A 440 -13.39 -33.28 -10.51
CA GLY A 440 -13.77 -32.76 -9.19
C GLY A 440 -12.97 -33.32 -8.02
N GLN A 441 -11.97 -34.16 -8.28
CA GLN A 441 -11.10 -34.74 -7.25
C GLN A 441 -10.08 -33.71 -6.75
N GLU A 442 -9.82 -33.72 -5.44
CA GLU A 442 -8.76 -32.91 -4.84
C GLU A 442 -7.41 -33.59 -5.03
N VAL A 443 -6.43 -32.87 -5.59
CA VAL A 443 -5.12 -33.45 -5.94
C VAL A 443 -3.95 -32.67 -5.32
N ILE A 444 -2.88 -33.40 -5.01
CA ILE A 444 -1.56 -32.87 -4.69
C ILE A 444 -0.65 -33.19 -5.88
N LEU A 445 -0.20 -32.15 -6.56
CA LEU A 445 0.62 -32.26 -7.77
C LEU A 445 2.10 -32.41 -7.40
N LEU A 446 2.69 -33.54 -7.75
CA LEU A 446 4.14 -33.74 -7.74
C LEU A 446 4.69 -33.59 -9.16
N ARG A 447 5.61 -32.64 -9.37
CA ARG A 447 6.24 -32.45 -10.69
C ARG A 447 7.67 -31.89 -10.58
N ARG A 448 8.40 -31.98 -11.70
CA ARG A 448 9.64 -31.24 -11.90
C ARG A 448 9.32 -29.80 -12.34
N ARG A 449 10.34 -28.93 -12.34
CA ARG A 449 10.38 -27.66 -13.07
C ARG A 449 9.55 -27.70 -14.35
N PRO A 450 8.64 -26.74 -14.59
CA PRO A 450 7.59 -26.83 -15.59
C PRO A 450 8.14 -26.46 -16.96
N TYR A 451 9.19 -27.15 -17.42
CA TYR A 451 9.61 -27.03 -18.81
C TYR A 451 8.43 -27.47 -19.66
N GLY A 452 7.81 -26.54 -20.40
CA GLY A 452 6.69 -26.87 -21.27
C GLY A 452 5.32 -26.62 -20.67
N GLU A 453 5.20 -26.47 -19.35
CA GLU A 453 3.91 -26.46 -18.66
C GLU A 453 3.48 -25.03 -18.29
N SER A 454 2.17 -24.79 -18.31
CA SER A 454 1.58 -23.52 -17.90
C SER A 454 1.24 -23.49 -16.40
N ASP A 455 0.97 -22.29 -15.88
CA ASP A 455 0.51 -22.07 -14.50
C ASP A 455 -0.97 -22.48 -14.29
N VAL A 456 -1.61 -23.18 -15.22
CA VAL A 456 -3.02 -23.60 -15.12
C VAL A 456 -3.26 -24.46 -13.87
N ALA A 457 -2.35 -25.41 -13.58
CA ALA A 457 -2.49 -26.28 -12.41
C ALA A 457 -2.49 -25.52 -11.08
N VAL A 458 -1.59 -24.54 -10.90
CA VAL A 458 -1.56 -23.74 -9.67
C VAL A 458 -2.78 -22.84 -9.54
N ASN A 459 -3.40 -22.42 -10.65
CA ASN A 459 -4.63 -21.63 -10.65
C ASN A 459 -5.90 -22.47 -10.40
N HIS A 460 -5.89 -23.78 -10.68
CA HIS A 460 -7.08 -24.62 -10.61
C HIS A 460 -7.53 -24.90 -9.15
N PRO A 461 -8.80 -24.70 -8.76
CA PRO A 461 -9.24 -24.77 -7.36
C PRO A 461 -9.14 -26.17 -6.72
N LYS A 462 -9.17 -27.23 -7.54
CA LYS A 462 -9.04 -28.62 -7.09
C LYS A 462 -7.61 -29.14 -6.99
N VAL A 463 -6.62 -28.40 -7.51
CA VAL A 463 -5.21 -28.66 -7.21
C VAL A 463 -4.91 -28.00 -5.88
N ARG A 464 -4.86 -28.80 -4.81
CA ARG A 464 -4.82 -28.32 -3.42
C ARG A 464 -3.40 -28.00 -2.93
N GLY A 465 -2.38 -28.58 -3.54
CA GLY A 465 -0.98 -28.37 -3.18
C GLY A 465 -0.04 -28.81 -4.28
N ILE A 466 1.18 -28.29 -4.26
CA ILE A 466 2.19 -28.57 -5.29
C ILE A 466 3.53 -28.88 -4.61
N ILE A 467 4.20 -29.89 -5.14
CA ILE A 467 5.47 -30.40 -4.65
C ILE A 467 6.42 -30.45 -5.82
N ARG A 468 7.60 -29.86 -5.64
CA ARG A 468 8.62 -29.73 -6.66
C ARG A 468 9.92 -30.37 -6.25
N PHE A 469 10.49 -31.17 -7.15
CA PHE A 469 11.84 -31.72 -6.98
C PHE A 469 12.92 -30.65 -7.03
N ASP A 470 12.70 -29.65 -7.86
CA ASP A 470 13.55 -28.51 -8.13
C ASP A 470 12.69 -27.26 -8.29
N GLY A 471 13.17 -26.13 -7.79
CA GLY A 471 12.40 -24.90 -7.83
C GLY A 471 13.21 -23.69 -7.46
N ASN A 472 12.54 -22.55 -7.51
CA ASN A 472 13.07 -21.28 -7.07
C ASN A 472 11.92 -20.49 -6.42
N THR A 473 12.29 -19.60 -5.52
CA THR A 473 11.35 -18.90 -4.63
C THR A 473 10.58 -17.80 -5.37
N THR A 474 11.17 -17.24 -6.43
CA THR A 474 10.68 -16.05 -7.14
C THR A 474 9.91 -16.33 -8.44
N GLY A 475 9.69 -17.60 -8.79
CA GLY A 475 8.96 -17.99 -10.00
C GLY A 475 7.45 -17.71 -9.92
N HIS A 476 6.79 -17.54 -11.08
CA HIS A 476 5.34 -17.28 -11.17
C HIS A 476 4.49 -18.34 -10.48
N GLU A 477 4.88 -19.61 -10.58
CA GLU A 477 4.21 -20.73 -9.92
C GLU A 477 4.23 -20.57 -8.39
N ALA A 478 5.39 -20.22 -7.82
CA ALA A 478 5.58 -19.98 -6.39
C ALA A 478 4.78 -18.76 -5.91
N VAL A 479 4.84 -17.64 -6.65
CA VAL A 479 4.06 -16.42 -6.37
C VAL A 479 2.55 -16.70 -6.42
N SER A 480 2.11 -17.51 -7.38
CA SER A 480 0.71 -17.91 -7.51
C SER A 480 0.27 -18.81 -6.36
N ALA A 481 1.09 -19.79 -5.97
CA ALA A 481 0.77 -20.67 -4.84
C ALA A 481 0.60 -19.88 -3.53
N THR A 482 1.47 -18.90 -3.28
CA THR A 482 1.33 -17.96 -2.15
C THR A 482 0.04 -17.15 -2.25
N ALA A 483 -0.30 -16.64 -3.44
CA ALA A 483 -1.50 -15.83 -3.64
C ALA A 483 -2.82 -16.57 -3.40
N TYR A 484 -2.83 -17.90 -3.57
CA TYR A 484 -4.00 -18.76 -3.36
C TYR A 484 -3.90 -19.61 -2.08
N SER A 485 -2.93 -19.33 -1.21
CA SER A 485 -2.71 -20.06 0.05
C SER A 485 -2.58 -21.57 -0.12
N LYS A 486 -1.99 -22.03 -1.24
CA LYS A 486 -1.78 -23.46 -1.51
C LYS A 486 -0.43 -23.92 -0.97
N PRO A 487 -0.35 -25.02 -0.19
CA PRO A 487 0.92 -25.60 0.23
C PRO A 487 1.84 -25.84 -0.97
N TYR A 488 3.03 -25.25 -0.93
CA TYR A 488 4.01 -25.31 -2.00
C TYR A 488 5.40 -25.61 -1.45
N LEU A 489 5.96 -26.75 -1.84
CA LEU A 489 7.30 -27.19 -1.47
C LEU A 489 8.21 -27.25 -2.69
N ILE A 490 9.44 -26.79 -2.55
CA ILE A 490 10.52 -26.96 -3.55
C ILE A 490 11.66 -27.81 -2.99
N ASN A 491 12.54 -28.26 -3.88
CA ASN A 491 13.73 -29.05 -3.53
C ASN A 491 13.40 -30.28 -2.68
N VAL A 492 12.27 -30.94 -2.97
CA VAL A 492 11.75 -32.03 -2.14
C VAL A 492 12.55 -33.30 -2.38
N VAL A 493 13.02 -33.89 -1.28
CA VAL A 493 13.62 -35.23 -1.20
C VAL A 493 12.70 -36.14 -0.38
N ASP A 494 12.91 -37.45 -0.45
CA ASP A 494 12.14 -38.35 0.41
C ASP A 494 12.56 -38.25 1.89
N ALA A 495 11.84 -38.96 2.76
CA ALA A 495 12.11 -38.94 4.19
C ALA A 495 13.51 -39.47 4.57
N GLN A 496 14.17 -40.20 3.67
CA GLN A 496 15.53 -40.73 3.82
C GLN A 496 16.59 -39.82 3.18
N GLY A 497 16.18 -38.77 2.47
CA GLY A 497 17.06 -37.84 1.76
C GLY A 497 17.37 -38.26 0.32
N GLU A 498 16.74 -39.31 -0.19
CA GLU A 498 16.92 -39.76 -1.57
C GLU A 498 16.16 -38.88 -2.56
N HIS A 499 16.71 -38.78 -3.77
CA HIS A 499 16.06 -38.07 -4.85
C HIS A 499 14.74 -38.75 -5.23
N LEU A 500 13.68 -37.96 -5.36
CA LEU A 500 12.36 -38.46 -5.74
C LEU A 500 12.26 -38.84 -7.23
N ILE A 501 13.18 -38.39 -8.06
CA ILE A 501 13.22 -38.68 -9.50
C ILE A 501 14.55 -39.28 -9.90
N LEU A 502 14.49 -40.19 -10.87
CA LEU A 502 15.65 -40.71 -11.59
C LEU A 502 15.59 -40.20 -13.03
N VAL A 503 16.75 -39.84 -13.56
CA VAL A 503 16.89 -39.49 -14.98
C VAL A 503 17.47 -40.69 -15.70
N HIS A 504 16.63 -41.42 -16.44
CA HIS A 504 17.04 -42.60 -17.22
C HIS A 504 16.79 -42.33 -18.70
N GLU A 505 17.83 -42.46 -19.54
CA GLU A 505 17.72 -42.27 -21.01
C GLU A 505 16.93 -41.01 -21.42
N GLU A 506 17.15 -39.90 -20.71
CA GLU A 506 16.49 -38.60 -20.96
C GLU A 506 14.98 -38.55 -20.64
N GLN A 507 14.43 -39.59 -20.01
CA GLN A 507 13.12 -39.60 -19.36
C GLN A 507 13.25 -39.41 -17.85
N ILE A 508 12.38 -38.57 -17.30
CA ILE A 508 12.25 -38.37 -15.86
C ILE A 508 11.22 -39.37 -15.37
N VAL A 509 11.67 -40.30 -14.54
CA VAL A 509 10.79 -41.26 -13.88
C VAL A 509 10.83 -41.03 -12.39
N LEU A 510 9.69 -41.22 -11.74
CA LEU A 510 9.64 -41.24 -10.29
C LEU A 510 10.54 -42.37 -9.77
N ASN A 511 11.38 -42.08 -8.79
CA ASN A 511 12.26 -43.08 -8.19
C ASN A 511 11.41 -44.18 -7.51
N PRO A 512 11.41 -45.42 -7.99
CA PRO A 512 10.60 -46.50 -7.42
C PRO A 512 11.04 -46.92 -6.02
N GLU A 513 12.30 -46.62 -5.65
CA GLU A 513 12.81 -46.86 -4.29
C GLU A 513 12.32 -45.80 -3.30
N SER A 514 11.95 -44.60 -3.78
CA SER A 514 11.50 -43.52 -2.93
C SER A 514 10.21 -43.89 -2.20
N LEU A 515 10.13 -43.55 -0.91
CA LEU A 515 8.93 -43.76 -0.12
C LEU A 515 7.70 -43.07 -0.75
N VAL A 516 7.88 -41.91 -1.37
CA VAL A 516 6.82 -41.14 -2.04
C VAL A 516 6.14 -41.95 -3.16
N SER A 517 6.92 -42.76 -3.89
CA SER A 517 6.39 -43.57 -5.01
C SER A 517 5.33 -44.58 -4.57
N ARG A 518 5.46 -45.12 -3.35
CA ARG A 518 4.53 -46.11 -2.76
C ARG A 518 3.18 -45.50 -2.36
N TYR A 519 3.07 -44.17 -2.40
CA TYR A 519 1.87 -43.41 -2.07
C TYR A 519 1.26 -42.68 -3.27
N MET A 520 1.77 -42.90 -4.48
CA MET A 520 1.11 -42.43 -5.70
C MET A 520 -0.33 -42.94 -5.80
N GLY A 521 -1.26 -42.06 -6.16
CA GLY A 521 -2.70 -42.33 -6.21
C GLY A 521 -3.38 -42.45 -4.84
N LYS A 522 -2.66 -42.29 -3.72
CA LYS A 522 -3.25 -42.25 -2.37
C LYS A 522 -3.48 -40.81 -1.93
N ARG A 523 -4.43 -40.61 -1.00
CA ARG A 523 -4.61 -39.32 -0.34
C ARG A 523 -3.45 -39.07 0.62
N VAL A 524 -2.77 -37.95 0.42
CA VAL A 524 -1.63 -37.46 1.22
C VAL A 524 -1.93 -36.03 1.65
N PHE A 525 -1.09 -35.47 2.51
CA PHE A 525 -1.12 -34.05 2.85
C PHE A 525 0.24 -33.40 2.65
N VAL A 526 0.21 -32.09 2.41
CA VAL A 526 1.39 -31.24 2.41
C VAL A 526 1.24 -30.24 3.53
N ASP A 527 2.27 -30.05 4.33
CA ASP A 527 2.35 -29.05 5.37
C ASP A 527 3.53 -28.12 5.09
N GLY A 528 3.20 -26.91 4.63
CA GLY A 528 4.15 -25.85 4.32
C GLY A 528 4.76 -25.20 5.56
N GLU A 529 4.18 -25.36 6.75
CA GLU A 529 4.80 -24.84 7.97
C GLU A 529 6.03 -25.66 8.36
N ARG A 530 5.90 -27.00 8.30
CA ARG A 530 6.97 -27.95 8.64
C ARG A 530 7.82 -28.39 7.44
N GLY A 531 7.42 -28.02 6.22
CA GLY A 531 8.10 -28.43 4.99
C GLY A 531 8.00 -29.93 4.70
N ILE A 532 6.85 -30.55 5.00
CA ILE A 532 6.67 -32.01 4.89
C ILE A 532 5.59 -32.40 3.89
N LEU A 533 5.86 -33.47 3.15
CA LEU A 533 4.85 -34.31 2.50
C LEU A 533 4.57 -35.48 3.43
N GLY A 534 3.32 -35.66 3.85
CA GLY A 534 2.93 -36.67 4.83
C GLY A 534 1.76 -37.53 4.40
N PHE A 535 1.64 -38.68 5.06
CA PHE A 535 0.49 -39.58 4.95
C PHE A 535 -0.11 -39.82 6.32
N THR A 536 -1.44 -39.86 6.38
CA THR A 536 -2.18 -40.29 7.57
C THR A 536 -3.47 -40.99 7.14
N SER A 537 -3.98 -41.86 8.01
CA SER A 537 -5.32 -42.46 7.87
C SER A 537 -6.42 -41.64 8.53
N ALA A 538 -6.05 -40.64 9.35
CA ALA A 538 -7.00 -39.73 9.97
C ALA A 538 -7.66 -38.82 8.92
N SER A 539 -8.95 -38.54 9.10
CA SER A 539 -9.71 -37.63 8.24
C SER A 539 -9.84 -36.20 8.81
N ASP A 540 -9.69 -36.05 10.13
CA ASP A 540 -9.83 -34.78 10.85
C ASP A 540 -8.49 -34.35 11.47
N PHE A 541 -7.59 -33.87 10.61
CA PHE A 541 -6.23 -33.45 11.00
C PHE A 541 -5.87 -32.04 10.51
N LEU A 542 -6.70 -31.45 9.63
CA LEU A 542 -6.56 -30.07 9.18
C LEU A 542 -7.64 -29.23 9.83
N GLU A 543 -7.30 -27.99 10.18
CA GLU A 543 -8.28 -26.99 10.60
C GLU A 543 -8.12 -25.69 9.81
N ASP A 544 -9.17 -24.89 9.76
CA ASP A 544 -9.08 -23.54 9.19
C ASP A 544 -8.16 -22.71 10.08
N ARG A 545 -7.15 -22.09 9.46
CA ARG A 545 -6.21 -21.25 10.19
C ARG A 545 -6.88 -19.99 10.73
N ARG A 546 -8.07 -19.59 10.29
CA ARG A 546 -8.84 -18.51 10.94
C ARG A 546 -8.89 -18.70 12.46
N GLY A 547 -9.15 -19.91 12.94
CA GLY A 547 -9.11 -20.24 14.37
C GLY A 547 -7.71 -20.18 15.03
N ARG A 548 -6.64 -20.09 14.23
CA ARG A 548 -5.21 -19.99 14.62
C ARG A 548 -4.51 -18.72 14.18
N LYS A 549 -5.17 -17.77 13.51
CA LYS A 549 -4.59 -16.53 12.98
C LYS A 549 -4.26 -15.59 14.15
N LYS A 550 -3.29 -15.98 14.98
CA LYS A 550 -2.89 -15.29 16.21
C LYS A 550 -1.39 -15.16 16.23
N LEU A 551 -0.88 -14.13 15.56
CA LEU A 551 0.56 -13.82 15.63
C LEU A 551 0.88 -12.39 16.05
N TYR A 552 -0.07 -11.45 16.07
CA TYR A 552 0.17 -10.08 16.56
C TYR A 552 -0.95 -9.49 17.42
N VAL A 553 -2.22 -9.71 17.05
CA VAL A 553 -3.43 -9.42 17.83
C VAL A 553 -4.43 -10.54 17.56
N ASP A 554 -5.15 -10.96 18.58
CA ASP A 554 -6.30 -11.85 18.40
C ASP A 554 -7.53 -11.02 18.04
N TRP A 555 -7.70 -10.75 16.75
CA TRP A 555 -8.79 -9.92 16.23
C TRP A 555 -10.17 -10.51 16.56
N GLU A 556 -10.33 -11.84 16.47
CA GLU A 556 -11.57 -12.53 16.79
C GLU A 556 -11.91 -12.39 18.27
N TYR A 557 -10.94 -12.64 19.16
CA TYR A 557 -11.17 -12.42 20.59
C TYR A 557 -11.51 -10.95 20.89
N LEU A 558 -10.82 -9.99 20.26
CA LEU A 558 -11.14 -8.58 20.42
C LEU A 558 -12.56 -8.26 19.91
N ARG A 559 -12.97 -8.87 18.79
CA ARG A 559 -14.32 -8.71 18.22
C ARG A 559 -15.38 -9.35 19.12
N GLU A 560 -15.13 -10.54 19.65
CA GLU A 560 -16.00 -11.20 20.63
C GLU A 560 -16.16 -10.35 21.89
N GLN A 561 -15.07 -9.76 22.41
CA GLN A 561 -15.13 -8.83 23.55
C GLN A 561 -15.95 -7.58 23.21
N PHE A 562 -15.79 -7.05 22.00
CA PHE A 562 -16.54 -5.89 21.53
C PHE A 562 -18.04 -6.20 21.41
N ASP A 563 -18.40 -7.32 20.79
CA ASP A 563 -19.78 -7.74 20.60
C ASP A 563 -20.44 -8.10 21.95
N ALA A 564 -19.70 -8.76 22.86
CA ALA A 564 -20.17 -9.09 24.21
C ALA A 564 -20.40 -7.84 25.09
N ALA A 565 -19.74 -6.72 24.79
CA ALA A 565 -19.95 -5.46 25.51
C ALA A 565 -21.27 -4.76 25.13
N GLY A 566 -21.97 -5.22 24.08
CA GLY A 566 -23.34 -4.79 23.78
C GLY A 566 -23.46 -3.34 23.27
N TYR A 567 -22.42 -2.79 22.62
CA TYR A 567 -22.45 -1.40 22.13
C TYR A 567 -23.58 -1.12 21.12
N GLY A 568 -24.10 -2.15 20.44
CA GLY A 568 -25.24 -2.01 19.52
C GLY A 568 -26.51 -1.48 20.18
N ASP A 569 -26.66 -1.67 21.50
CA ASP A 569 -27.84 -1.22 22.27
C ASP A 569 -27.77 0.26 22.68
N TYR A 570 -26.62 0.92 22.50
CA TYR A 570 -26.47 2.33 22.88
C TYR A 570 -27.16 3.27 21.89
N ASP A 571 -27.56 4.45 22.37
CA ASP A 571 -28.05 5.51 21.49
C ASP A 571 -26.90 6.18 20.73
N TYR A 572 -27.23 6.92 19.67
CA TYR A 572 -26.25 7.55 18.79
C TYR A 572 -25.33 8.54 19.54
N ASP A 573 -25.88 9.31 20.48
CA ASP A 573 -25.12 10.30 21.24
C ASP A 573 -24.08 9.61 22.15
N ARG A 574 -24.45 8.48 22.77
CA ARG A 574 -23.53 7.69 23.59
C ARG A 574 -22.45 7.01 22.77
N LEU A 575 -22.76 6.55 21.55
CA LEU A 575 -21.75 6.04 20.62
C LEU A 575 -20.76 7.13 20.19
N LEU A 576 -21.26 8.34 19.92
CA LEU A 576 -20.45 9.50 19.58
C LEU A 576 -19.51 9.91 20.74
N ASP A 577 -19.98 9.81 21.99
CA ASP A 577 -19.14 10.01 23.18
C ASP A 577 -18.02 8.95 23.30
N LEU A 578 -18.36 7.68 23.13
CA LEU A 578 -17.39 6.58 23.18
C LEU A 578 -16.34 6.66 22.07
N HIS A 579 -16.76 7.09 20.88
CA HIS A 579 -15.85 7.31 19.76
C HIS A 579 -14.77 8.34 20.15
N TYR A 580 -15.19 9.47 20.73
CA TYR A 580 -14.26 10.49 21.22
C TYR A 580 -13.37 9.98 22.36
N GLU A 581 -13.92 9.22 23.31
CA GLU A 581 -13.15 8.62 24.42
C GLU A 581 -12.01 7.72 23.92
N TRP A 582 -12.27 6.88 22.91
CA TRP A 582 -11.25 5.99 22.33
C TRP A 582 -10.28 6.71 21.38
N GLU A 583 -10.68 7.81 20.75
CA GLU A 583 -9.73 8.68 20.06
C GLU A 583 -8.76 9.35 21.04
N LEU A 584 -9.22 9.78 22.21
CA LEU A 584 -8.35 10.26 23.29
C LEU A 584 -7.45 9.14 23.82
N GLU A 585 -7.94 7.91 23.91
CA GLU A 585 -7.14 6.73 24.27
C GLU A 585 -6.01 6.51 23.26
N LEU A 586 -6.32 6.60 21.96
CA LEU A 586 -5.34 6.52 20.87
C LEU A 586 -4.30 7.65 20.95
N GLU A 587 -4.72 8.89 21.18
CA GLU A 587 -3.84 10.06 21.37
C GLU A 587 -2.91 9.86 22.58
N LYS A 588 -3.41 9.30 23.69
CA LYS A 588 -2.60 8.98 24.86
C LYS A 588 -1.49 7.98 24.52
N TYR A 589 -1.80 6.94 23.75
CA TYR A 589 -0.80 5.95 23.35
C TYR A 589 0.25 6.52 22.38
N GLN A 590 -0.16 7.37 21.44
CA GLN A 590 0.76 8.09 20.55
C GLN A 590 1.71 9.01 21.33
N ASN A 591 1.18 9.76 22.29
CA ASN A 591 1.98 10.62 23.17
C ASN A 591 2.92 9.80 24.06
N LEU A 592 2.47 8.65 24.56
CA LEU A 592 3.30 7.73 25.34
C LEU A 592 4.46 7.16 24.50
N GLU A 593 4.18 6.73 23.26
CA GLU A 593 5.22 6.29 22.32
C GLU A 593 6.24 7.39 22.05
N LYS A 594 5.78 8.62 21.77
CA LYS A 594 6.65 9.78 21.55
C LYS A 594 7.54 10.06 22.76
N LYS A 595 6.99 10.07 23.98
CA LYS A 595 7.76 10.27 25.22
C LYS A 595 8.85 9.22 25.42
N ILE A 596 8.54 7.95 25.13
CA ILE A 596 9.50 6.84 25.23
C ILE A 596 10.63 7.01 24.19
N ARG A 597 10.30 7.35 22.94
CA ARG A 597 11.29 7.56 21.87
C ARG A 597 12.20 8.76 22.12
N ASP A 598 11.61 9.86 22.56
CA ASP A 598 12.33 11.11 22.83
C ASP A 598 13.12 11.05 24.15
N ARG A 599 13.07 9.93 24.88
CA ARG A 599 13.71 9.72 26.20
C ARG A 599 13.28 10.75 27.25
N ASN A 600 12.04 11.25 27.13
CA ASN A 600 11.48 12.26 28.02
C ASN A 600 10.86 11.68 29.32
N GLY A 601 11.07 10.38 29.59
CA GLY A 601 10.59 9.68 30.78
C GLY A 601 9.08 9.48 30.81
N ALA A 602 8.62 8.23 30.78
CA ALA A 602 7.20 7.91 30.98
C ALA A 602 6.90 7.54 32.45
N SER A 603 5.73 7.93 32.96
CA SER A 603 5.28 7.49 34.30
C SER A 603 5.12 5.97 34.34
N ALA A 604 5.59 5.34 35.42
CA ALA A 604 5.44 3.90 35.64
C ALA A 604 3.96 3.45 35.62
N ASP A 605 3.05 4.30 36.07
CA ASP A 605 1.60 4.03 36.04
C ASP A 605 1.06 4.00 34.61
N ALA A 606 1.53 4.92 33.76
CA ALA A 606 1.10 4.99 32.35
C ALA A 606 1.63 3.77 31.55
N LEU A 607 2.87 3.36 31.82
CA LEU A 607 3.48 2.18 31.22
C LEU A 607 2.74 0.89 31.64
N SER A 608 2.46 0.75 32.93
CA SER A 608 1.77 -0.42 33.48
C SER A 608 0.32 -0.50 32.96
N SER A 609 -0.40 0.62 32.96
CA SER A 609 -1.77 0.70 32.43
C SER A 609 -1.85 0.35 30.94
N ALA A 610 -0.91 0.82 30.12
CA ALA A 610 -0.85 0.44 28.70
C ALA A 610 -0.63 -1.07 28.53
N PHE A 611 0.27 -1.66 29.32
CA PHE A 611 0.55 -3.09 29.26
C PHE A 611 -0.62 -3.95 29.74
N GLU A 612 -1.28 -3.57 30.83
CA GLU A 612 -2.48 -4.25 31.33
C GLU A 612 -3.63 -4.19 30.32
N THR A 613 -3.84 -3.03 29.69
CA THR A 613 -4.85 -2.86 28.64
C THR A 613 -4.54 -3.80 27.47
N TYR A 614 -3.28 -3.87 27.05
CA TYR A 614 -2.87 -4.79 25.98
C TYR A 614 -3.13 -6.26 26.34
N LEU A 615 -2.78 -6.69 27.56
CA LEU A 615 -3.06 -8.05 28.02
C LEU A 615 -4.56 -8.37 28.13
N SER A 616 -5.41 -7.37 28.27
CA SER A 616 -6.87 -7.55 28.25
C SER A 616 -7.38 -7.94 26.86
N TYR A 617 -6.66 -7.55 25.80
CA TYR A 617 -6.96 -7.90 24.40
C TYR A 617 -6.33 -9.22 23.95
N VAL A 618 -5.61 -9.92 24.84
CA VAL A 618 -4.96 -11.20 24.52
C VAL A 618 -5.52 -12.29 25.42
N PRO A 619 -6.05 -13.40 24.86
CA PRO A 619 -6.52 -14.53 25.66
C PRO A 619 -5.44 -15.04 26.59
N VAL A 620 -5.81 -15.40 27.82
CA VAL A 620 -4.85 -15.84 28.86
C VAL A 620 -3.95 -16.97 28.37
N ARG A 621 -4.49 -17.94 27.62
CA ARG A 621 -3.76 -19.09 27.05
C ARG A 621 -2.68 -18.71 26.02
N ASP A 622 -2.83 -17.56 25.37
CA ASP A 622 -2.02 -17.15 24.21
C ASP A 622 -1.00 -16.04 24.57
N ARG A 623 -1.08 -15.46 25.78
CA ARG A 623 -0.26 -14.31 26.23
C ARG A 623 1.24 -14.52 26.03
N GLU A 624 1.78 -15.63 26.51
CA GLU A 624 3.23 -15.89 26.41
C GLU A 624 3.69 -16.01 24.96
N ARG A 625 2.96 -16.74 24.12
CA ARG A 625 3.27 -16.90 22.69
C ARG A 625 3.25 -15.55 21.97
N VAL A 626 2.20 -14.76 22.18
CA VAL A 626 2.04 -13.45 21.53
C VAL A 626 3.10 -12.46 21.98
N LEU A 627 3.47 -12.45 23.27
CA LEU A 627 4.52 -11.58 23.77
C LEU A 627 5.90 -11.97 23.20
N ARG A 628 6.22 -13.27 23.15
CA ARG A 628 7.48 -13.74 22.53
C ARG A 628 7.58 -13.36 21.04
N LEU A 629 6.46 -13.38 20.30
CA LEU A 629 6.42 -12.95 18.90
C LEU A 629 6.72 -11.45 18.71
N LYS A 630 6.49 -10.63 19.73
CA LYS A 630 6.85 -9.20 19.74
C LYS A 630 8.24 -8.96 20.32
N ASP A 631 9.05 -10.00 20.45
CA ASP A 631 10.35 -9.98 21.13
C ASP A 631 10.27 -9.43 22.56
N VAL A 632 9.11 -9.55 23.22
CA VAL A 632 8.95 -9.15 24.62
C VAL A 632 9.61 -10.20 25.50
N ARG A 633 10.41 -9.74 26.47
CA ARG A 633 11.08 -10.63 27.43
C ARG A 633 10.10 -11.10 28.48
N VAL A 634 9.37 -12.18 28.16
CA VAL A 634 8.31 -12.72 29.02
C VAL A 634 8.85 -13.14 30.39
N GLU A 635 10.11 -13.58 30.46
CA GLU A 635 10.79 -13.92 31.72
C GLU A 635 10.90 -12.74 32.73
N ASP A 636 10.79 -11.49 32.28
CA ASP A 636 10.84 -10.30 33.14
C ASP A 636 9.47 -9.94 33.77
N PHE A 637 8.40 -10.64 33.39
CA PHE A 637 7.03 -10.41 33.85
C PHE A 637 6.53 -11.47 34.84
N ASP A 638 5.76 -11.02 35.82
CA ASP A 638 4.95 -11.86 36.71
C ASP A 638 3.47 -11.50 36.49
N PHE A 639 2.75 -12.39 35.80
CA PHE A 639 1.36 -12.18 35.35
C PHE A 639 0.29 -12.37 36.44
N GLY A 640 0.67 -12.35 37.72
CA GLY A 640 -0.31 -12.31 38.82
C GLY A 640 -1.15 -11.02 38.81
N PRO A 641 -2.28 -10.97 39.55
CA PRO A 641 -2.99 -9.73 39.86
C PRO A 641 -2.43 -9.12 41.16
N PRO A 642 -1.72 -7.98 41.16
CA PRO A 642 -1.42 -7.08 40.03
C PRO A 642 -0.19 -7.51 39.21
N LEU A 643 -0.15 -7.09 37.93
CA LEU A 643 0.97 -7.36 37.03
C LEU A 643 2.25 -6.76 37.63
N ARG A 644 3.31 -7.55 37.77
CA ARG A 644 4.60 -7.06 38.29
C ARG A 644 5.70 -7.22 37.25
N TYR A 645 6.45 -6.16 37.03
CA TYR A 645 7.63 -6.15 36.16
C TYR A 645 8.90 -6.12 37.01
N ARG A 646 9.84 -7.05 36.72
CA ARG A 646 11.02 -7.29 37.57
C ARG A 646 12.29 -6.57 37.07
N SER A 647 12.25 -6.00 35.87
CA SER A 647 13.41 -5.39 35.21
C SER A 647 13.32 -3.84 35.18
N HIS A 648 14.39 -3.17 34.75
CA HIS A 648 14.49 -1.70 34.67
C HIS A 648 14.17 -1.15 33.26
N ARG A 649 13.71 -2.00 32.33
CA ARG A 649 13.49 -1.66 30.92
C ARG A 649 12.02 -1.68 30.48
N LEU A 650 11.08 -1.32 31.35
CA LEU A 650 9.64 -1.42 31.05
C LEU A 650 9.24 -0.60 29.82
N GLU A 651 9.86 0.57 29.65
CA GLU A 651 9.65 1.44 28.48
C GLU A 651 9.94 0.72 27.15
N ALA A 652 11.02 -0.09 27.10
CA ALA A 652 11.39 -0.84 25.90
C ALA A 652 10.41 -1.99 25.61
N GLU A 653 9.88 -2.64 26.65
CA GLU A 653 8.89 -3.72 26.49
C GLU A 653 7.51 -3.16 26.12
N VAL A 654 7.10 -2.03 26.71
CA VAL A 654 5.87 -1.32 26.35
C VAL A 654 5.94 -0.81 24.91
N LEU A 655 7.09 -0.29 24.47
CA LEU A 655 7.26 0.15 23.08
C LEU A 655 6.96 -0.95 22.05
N LYS A 656 7.29 -2.22 22.36
CA LYS A 656 7.03 -3.38 21.49
C LYS A 656 5.53 -3.70 21.34
N ILE A 657 4.71 -3.33 22.31
CA ILE A 657 3.27 -3.61 22.31
C ILE A 657 2.40 -2.39 21.98
N LEU A 658 2.91 -1.16 22.13
CA LEU A 658 2.10 0.06 22.02
C LEU A 658 1.39 0.21 20.67
N ARG A 659 2.08 -0.07 19.57
CA ARG A 659 1.47 -0.02 18.22
C ARG A 659 0.38 -1.04 18.02
N THR A 660 0.51 -2.18 18.69
CA THR A 660 -0.50 -3.23 18.71
C THR A 660 -1.72 -2.81 19.55
N LEU A 661 -1.48 -2.14 20.67
CA LEU A 661 -2.54 -1.57 21.49
C LEU A 661 -3.32 -0.46 20.74
N MET A 662 -2.60 0.40 20.02
CA MET A 662 -3.18 1.42 19.14
C MET A 662 -4.05 0.80 18.02
N LEU A 663 -3.62 -0.34 17.46
CA LEU A 663 -4.42 -1.10 16.51
C LEU A 663 -5.72 -1.60 17.13
N CYS A 664 -5.66 -2.29 18.28
CA CYS A 664 -6.86 -2.79 18.95
C CYS A 664 -7.86 -1.65 19.18
N THR A 665 -7.36 -0.49 19.58
CA THR A 665 -8.16 0.73 19.77
C THR A 665 -8.76 1.21 18.44
N THR A 666 -8.00 1.20 17.36
CA THR A 666 -8.44 1.60 16.00
C THR A 666 -9.52 0.67 15.44
N TRP A 667 -9.41 -0.64 15.67
CA TRP A 667 -10.45 -1.58 15.26
C TRP A 667 -11.73 -1.38 16.04
N ARG A 668 -11.62 -1.16 17.36
CA ARG A 668 -12.78 -0.84 18.21
C ARG A 668 -13.47 0.45 17.75
N THR A 669 -12.73 1.52 17.46
CA THR A 669 -13.32 2.76 16.94
C THR A 669 -13.97 2.56 15.57
N HIS A 670 -13.37 1.76 14.69
CA HIS A 670 -13.97 1.43 13.40
C HIS A 670 -15.29 0.67 13.54
N TRP A 671 -15.36 -0.36 14.38
CA TRP A 671 -16.62 -1.08 14.63
C TRP A 671 -17.68 -0.20 15.28
N LEU A 672 -17.27 0.74 16.14
CA LEU A 672 -18.17 1.73 16.71
C LEU A 672 -18.73 2.67 15.64
N HIS A 673 -17.87 3.10 14.70
CA HIS A 673 -18.26 3.88 13.53
C HIS A 673 -19.28 3.13 12.68
N GLU A 674 -19.06 1.83 12.39
CA GLU A 674 -20.02 1.01 11.65
C GLU A 674 -21.40 0.98 12.33
N LEU A 675 -21.44 0.85 13.67
CA LEU A 675 -22.69 0.92 14.44
C LEU A 675 -23.37 2.30 14.33
N MET A 676 -22.59 3.38 14.36
CA MET A 676 -23.11 4.74 14.17
C MET A 676 -23.69 4.92 12.77
N VAL A 677 -23.02 4.42 11.72
CA VAL A 677 -23.51 4.45 10.34
C VAL A 677 -24.81 3.68 10.19
N LEU A 678 -24.94 2.51 10.81
CA LEU A 678 -26.18 1.75 10.83
C LEU A 678 -27.33 2.56 11.45
N LYS A 679 -27.11 3.17 12.61
CA LYS A 679 -28.13 4.01 13.30
C LYS A 679 -28.45 5.32 12.56
N ALA A 680 -27.46 5.93 11.90
CA ALA A 680 -27.67 7.10 11.06
C ALA A 680 -28.54 6.76 9.84
N ARG A 681 -28.29 5.61 9.20
CA ARG A 681 -29.11 5.12 8.08
C ARG A 681 -30.57 4.89 8.48
N GLU A 682 -30.83 4.42 9.70
CA GLU A 682 -32.20 4.31 10.25
C GLU A 682 -32.92 5.66 10.35
N ARG A 683 -32.18 6.77 10.47
CA ARG A 683 -32.68 8.15 10.52
C ARG A 683 -32.74 8.83 9.15
N GLY A 684 -32.33 8.14 8.08
CA GLY A 684 -32.22 8.70 6.73
C GLY A 684 -30.96 9.54 6.48
N GLU A 685 -29.96 9.42 7.36
CA GLU A 685 -28.67 10.12 7.26
C GLU A 685 -27.61 9.24 6.57
N THR A 686 -26.56 9.88 6.07
CA THR A 686 -25.46 9.22 5.35
C THR A 686 -24.23 9.03 6.24
N GLU A 687 -23.29 8.18 5.82
CA GLU A 687 -21.98 8.04 6.50
C GLU A 687 -21.22 9.37 6.60
N ASN A 688 -21.39 10.27 5.61
CA ASN A 688 -20.83 11.62 5.67
C ASN A 688 -21.40 12.46 6.82
N ASP A 689 -22.66 12.25 7.20
CA ASP A 689 -23.26 12.94 8.34
C ASP A 689 -22.64 12.44 9.66
N VAL A 690 -22.36 11.14 9.76
CA VAL A 690 -21.64 10.54 10.90
C VAL A 690 -20.24 11.11 11.05
N ILE A 691 -19.50 11.20 9.94
CA ILE A 691 -18.15 11.82 9.92
C ILE A 691 -18.22 13.28 10.35
N ARG A 692 -19.23 14.03 9.89
CA ARG A 692 -19.44 15.43 10.29
C ARG A 692 -19.70 15.54 11.80
N ASP A 693 -20.54 14.67 12.36
CA ASP A 693 -20.88 14.71 13.78
C ASP A 693 -19.68 14.39 14.68
N ILE A 694 -18.86 13.40 14.27
CA ILE A 694 -17.57 13.09 14.93
C ILE A 694 -16.66 14.31 14.90
N PHE A 695 -16.52 14.96 13.74
CA PHE A 695 -15.69 16.15 13.59
C PHE A 695 -16.15 17.30 14.50
N LEU A 696 -17.47 17.59 14.52
CA LEU A 696 -18.05 18.62 15.37
C LEU A 696 -17.83 18.29 16.86
N LYS A 697 -18.07 17.04 17.26
CA LYS A 697 -17.86 16.58 18.63
C LYS A 697 -16.43 16.81 19.09
N ASN A 698 -15.45 16.39 18.28
CA ASN A 698 -14.04 16.52 18.59
C ASN A 698 -13.62 17.99 18.75
N ARG A 699 -14.11 18.85 17.86
CA ARG A 699 -13.86 20.30 17.90
C ARG A 699 -14.40 20.94 19.18
N THR A 700 -15.67 20.68 19.51
CA THR A 700 -16.30 21.25 20.73
C THR A 700 -15.63 20.72 22.00
N MET A 701 -15.32 19.42 22.06
CA MET A 701 -14.71 18.84 23.26
C MET A 701 -13.27 19.29 23.48
N SER A 702 -12.51 19.55 22.40
CA SER A 702 -11.18 20.16 22.50
C SER A 702 -11.26 21.55 23.14
N LEU A 703 -12.19 22.41 22.67
CA LEU A 703 -12.39 23.74 23.25
C LEU A 703 -12.76 23.66 24.74
N VAL A 704 -13.66 22.75 25.11
CA VAL A 704 -14.07 22.54 26.51
C VAL A 704 -12.90 22.10 27.39
N ARG A 705 -11.99 21.25 26.88
CA ARG A 705 -10.79 20.82 27.60
C ARG A 705 -9.88 22.01 27.90
N ASP A 706 -9.59 22.83 26.88
CA ASP A 706 -8.72 24.01 27.02
C ASP A 706 -9.28 25.00 28.07
N PHE A 707 -10.60 25.20 28.12
CA PHE A 707 -11.22 26.06 29.15
C PHE A 707 -11.17 25.44 30.56
N LYS A 708 -11.27 24.11 30.69
CA LYS A 708 -11.13 23.44 31.99
C LYS A 708 -9.72 23.56 32.55
N ASP A 709 -8.71 23.46 31.68
CA ASP A 709 -7.31 23.62 32.08
C ASP A 709 -6.99 25.06 32.54
N GLU A 710 -7.80 26.05 32.11
CA GLU A 710 -7.74 27.46 32.54
C GLU A 710 -8.63 27.79 33.75
N GLY A 711 -9.25 26.79 34.39
CA GLY A 711 -10.05 26.98 35.62
C GLY A 711 -11.54 27.27 35.41
N PHE A 712 -12.07 27.11 34.19
CA PHE A 712 -13.51 27.26 33.93
C PHE A 712 -14.24 25.92 34.10
N HIS A 713 -15.46 25.95 34.64
CA HIS A 713 -16.32 24.76 34.68
C HIS A 713 -17.46 24.88 33.67
N VAL A 714 -17.62 23.88 32.80
CA VAL A 714 -18.70 23.84 31.80
C VAL A 714 -19.74 22.81 32.21
N MET A 715 -20.99 23.24 32.35
CA MET A 715 -22.15 22.36 32.61
C MET A 715 -23.15 22.43 31.44
N LYS A 716 -23.65 21.28 30.99
CA LYS A 716 -24.72 21.20 29.99
C LYS A 716 -26.06 21.00 30.70
N VAL A 717 -27.02 21.91 30.49
CA VAL A 717 -28.37 21.80 31.05
C VAL A 717 -29.40 22.20 29.99
N SER A 718 -30.27 21.26 29.61
CA SER A 718 -31.28 21.47 28.56
C SER A 718 -30.66 22.03 27.27
N ASN A 719 -31.16 23.15 26.73
CA ASN A 719 -30.68 23.81 25.49
C ASN A 719 -29.58 24.86 25.74
N TYR A 720 -28.97 24.87 26.93
CA TYR A 720 -27.95 25.83 27.33
C TYR A 720 -26.67 25.15 27.82
N TYR A 721 -25.55 25.81 27.57
CA TYR A 721 -24.30 25.59 28.28
C TYR A 721 -24.16 26.67 29.35
N HIS A 722 -23.75 26.25 30.54
CA HIS A 722 -23.42 27.13 31.64
C HIS A 722 -21.91 27.11 31.83
N LEU A 723 -21.25 28.20 31.47
CA LEU A 723 -19.84 28.41 31.75
C LEU A 723 -19.72 29.08 33.12
N ILE A 724 -19.33 28.31 34.12
CA ILE A 724 -19.21 28.74 35.51
C ILE A 724 -17.82 29.33 35.74
N LEU A 725 -17.81 30.53 36.30
CA LEU A 725 -16.64 31.34 36.60
C LEU A 725 -16.24 31.24 38.08
N ALA A 726 -17.22 31.07 38.98
CA ALA A 726 -17.03 31.12 40.44
C ALA A 726 -17.93 30.16 41.23
N SER A 727 -17.45 29.70 42.39
CA SER A 727 -18.22 29.07 43.48
C SER A 727 -17.81 29.67 44.85
N ASN A 728 -18.73 29.75 45.81
CA ASN A 728 -18.49 30.34 47.15
C ASN A 728 -17.46 29.59 48.05
N PHE A 729 -16.82 28.53 47.57
CA PHE A 729 -15.83 27.73 48.31
C PHE A 729 -14.57 27.48 47.48
N GLU A 730 -13.72 28.50 47.33
CA GLU A 730 -12.37 28.36 46.77
C GLU A 730 -11.38 29.09 47.70
N TYR A 731 -10.96 28.42 48.79
CA TYR A 731 -9.99 28.96 49.77
C TYR A 731 -8.63 28.24 49.75
N THR A 732 -8.38 27.37 48.77
CA THR A 732 -7.11 26.62 48.68
C THR A 732 -6.61 26.60 47.25
N GLN A 733 -5.78 27.57 46.89
CA GLN A 733 -5.01 27.54 45.65
C GLN A 733 -3.54 27.83 45.91
N ASP A 734 -2.70 27.11 45.16
CA ASP A 734 -1.24 27.10 45.22
C ASP A 734 -0.68 28.28 44.40
N PRO A 735 -0.03 29.27 45.04
CA PRO A 735 0.40 30.51 44.38
C PRO A 735 1.47 30.32 43.29
N ASP A 736 2.11 29.15 43.20
CA ASP A 736 3.22 28.91 42.28
C ASP A 736 2.81 28.33 40.90
N LYS A 737 1.50 28.12 40.65
CA LYS A 737 0.96 27.64 39.34
C LYS A 737 0.05 28.63 38.63
N ILE A 738 0.31 29.93 38.77
CA ILE A 738 -0.63 30.97 38.33
C ILE A 738 -0.26 31.57 36.96
N GLN A 739 -1.05 31.24 35.93
CA GLN A 739 -1.31 32.08 34.75
C GLN A 739 -2.81 32.41 34.73
N MET A 740 -3.16 33.69 34.54
CA MET A 740 -4.52 34.24 34.71
C MET A 740 -5.65 33.36 34.16
N GLY A 741 -6.59 32.99 35.05
CA GLY A 741 -7.86 32.28 34.85
C GLY A 741 -8.80 32.58 36.04
N PRO A 742 -10.09 32.19 36.02
CA PRO A 742 -11.04 32.55 37.08
C PRO A 742 -10.54 32.14 38.46
N ASP A 743 -9.77 31.06 38.55
CA ASP A 743 -9.11 30.55 39.74
C ASP A 743 -8.35 31.62 40.56
N THR A 744 -7.76 32.65 39.93
CA THR A 744 -6.94 33.65 40.61
C THR A 744 -7.71 34.82 41.22
N LEU A 745 -9.02 34.92 40.98
CA LEU A 745 -9.84 36.08 41.32
C LEU A 745 -10.73 35.77 42.54
N ASN A 746 -10.92 36.72 43.45
CA ASN A 746 -11.94 36.56 44.51
C ASN A 746 -13.36 36.67 43.93
N TYR A 747 -14.38 36.25 44.69
CA TYR A 747 -15.78 36.24 44.22
C TYR A 747 -16.25 37.59 43.63
N ALA A 748 -15.86 38.72 44.23
CA ALA A 748 -16.22 40.05 43.75
C ALA A 748 -15.49 40.40 42.45
N GLU A 749 -14.22 40.00 42.30
CA GLU A 749 -13.43 40.17 41.08
C GLU A 749 -13.96 39.31 39.93
N LYS A 750 -14.44 38.08 40.22
CA LYS A 750 -15.08 37.20 39.22
C LYS A 750 -16.43 37.74 38.75
N GLU A 751 -17.20 38.38 39.63
CA GLU A 751 -18.44 39.08 39.25
C GLU A 751 -18.14 40.29 38.34
N VAL A 752 -17.12 41.07 38.70
CA VAL A 752 -16.64 42.18 37.88
C VAL A 752 -16.15 41.67 36.53
N PHE A 753 -15.42 40.55 36.49
CA PHE A 753 -14.95 39.90 35.26
C PHE A 753 -16.11 39.49 34.35
N ALA A 754 -17.14 38.83 34.88
CA ALA A 754 -18.33 38.45 34.11
C ALA A 754 -19.04 39.68 33.51
N ARG A 755 -19.16 40.77 34.28
CA ARG A 755 -19.77 42.02 33.81
C ARG A 755 -18.89 42.73 32.78
N GLN A 756 -17.57 42.73 32.97
CA GLN A 756 -16.61 43.28 32.01
C GLN A 756 -16.67 42.52 30.68
N PHE A 757 -16.74 41.19 30.72
CA PHE A 757 -16.92 40.38 29.53
C PHE A 757 -18.26 40.65 28.83
N MET A 758 -19.36 40.81 29.57
CA MET A 758 -20.65 41.18 28.97
C MET A 758 -20.62 42.58 28.35
N THR A 759 -19.94 43.54 28.99
CA THR A 759 -19.73 44.90 28.46
C THR A 759 -18.90 44.85 27.17
N TYR A 760 -17.86 44.01 27.16
CA TYR A 760 -17.06 43.74 25.96
C TYR A 760 -17.93 43.13 24.86
N LEU A 761 -18.75 42.12 25.19
CA LEU A 761 -19.65 41.46 24.25
C LEU A 761 -20.69 42.42 23.67
N GLU A 762 -21.21 43.35 24.47
CA GLU A 762 -22.10 44.41 24.01
C GLU A 762 -21.42 45.33 22.99
N GLN A 763 -20.13 45.63 23.15
CA GLN A 763 -19.36 46.46 22.22
C GLN A 763 -19.02 45.74 20.91
N VAL A 764 -18.62 44.46 20.98
CA VAL A 764 -18.12 43.72 19.81
C VAL A 764 -19.21 42.96 19.06
N ASN A 765 -20.27 42.52 19.73
CA ASN A 765 -21.38 41.78 19.13
C ASN A 765 -22.71 41.98 19.91
N PRO A 766 -23.42 43.10 19.67
CA PRO A 766 -24.65 43.45 20.39
C PRO A 766 -25.77 42.41 20.28
N ASP A 767 -25.87 41.70 19.16
CA ASP A 767 -26.92 40.70 18.94
C ASP A 767 -26.65 39.41 19.73
N LEU A 768 -25.39 39.00 19.85
CA LEU A 768 -24.98 37.87 20.69
C LEU A 768 -25.12 38.22 22.18
N HIS A 769 -24.75 39.44 22.58
CA HIS A 769 -24.94 39.95 23.93
C HIS A 769 -26.40 39.80 24.43
N ARG A 770 -27.40 40.05 23.57
CA ARG A 770 -28.82 39.88 23.94
C ARG A 770 -29.23 38.42 24.22
N ARG A 771 -28.48 37.44 23.72
CA ARG A 771 -28.77 36.00 23.84
C ARG A 771 -28.03 35.33 25.01
N VAL A 772 -26.90 35.89 25.44
CA VAL A 772 -26.13 35.43 26.59
C VAL A 772 -26.65 36.08 27.87
N ARG A 773 -26.76 35.31 28.95
CA ARG A 773 -27.20 35.83 30.25
C ARG A 773 -26.18 35.53 31.32
N VAL A 774 -25.85 36.52 32.14
CA VAL A 774 -25.17 36.27 33.41
C VAL A 774 -26.16 35.57 34.33
N ILE A 775 -25.76 34.42 34.85
CA ILE A 775 -26.50 33.68 35.85
C ILE A 775 -25.83 33.83 37.21
N GLN A 776 -26.67 34.00 38.23
CA GLN A 776 -26.29 34.01 39.64
C GLN A 776 -27.27 33.10 40.38
N GLY A 777 -26.79 32.04 41.02
CA GLY A 777 -27.67 31.13 41.76
C GLY A 777 -27.02 29.80 42.12
N GLU A 778 -27.78 28.97 42.84
CA GLU A 778 -27.42 27.57 43.08
C GLU A 778 -27.39 26.81 41.74
N PRO A 779 -26.30 26.10 41.42
CA PRO A 779 -26.36 25.08 40.38
C PRO A 779 -27.53 24.13 40.70
N PRO A 780 -28.17 23.47 39.73
CA PRO A 780 -29.22 22.48 39.98
C PRO A 780 -28.61 21.18 40.55
N LEU A 781 -27.90 21.30 41.67
CA LEU A 781 -27.42 20.21 42.50
C LEU A 781 -28.46 20.06 43.61
N GLY A 782 -29.02 18.85 43.75
CA GLY A 782 -30.17 18.57 44.59
C GLY A 782 -30.10 19.13 46.02
N GLN A 783 -31.29 19.29 46.63
CA GLN A 783 -31.50 19.86 47.96
C GLN A 783 -30.52 19.32 49.01
N GLY A 784 -29.75 20.19 49.66
CA GLY A 784 -29.06 19.83 50.91
C GLY A 784 -27.73 20.53 51.24
N HIS A 785 -27.13 21.31 50.34
CA HIS A 785 -25.83 21.94 50.60
C HIS A 785 -25.96 23.46 50.70
N ALA A 786 -25.26 24.07 51.67
CA ALA A 786 -25.29 25.49 51.97
C ALA A 786 -25.20 26.36 50.70
N ARG A 787 -26.08 27.36 50.57
CA ARG A 787 -26.24 28.27 49.42
C ARG A 787 -24.95 28.54 48.64
N ILE A 788 -24.66 27.70 47.65
CA ILE A 788 -23.55 27.91 46.70
C ILE A 788 -24.07 28.90 45.68
N ILE A 789 -23.64 30.16 45.76
CA ILE A 789 -23.94 31.12 44.71
C ILE A 789 -22.83 30.96 43.68
N SER A 790 -23.15 30.39 42.52
CA SER A 790 -22.25 30.34 41.38
C SER A 790 -22.55 31.50 40.44
N ILE A 791 -21.49 32.12 39.92
CA ILE A 791 -21.59 33.12 38.86
C ILE A 791 -21.10 32.47 37.57
N GLY A 792 -21.87 32.62 36.50
CA GLY A 792 -21.50 32.08 35.19
C GLY A 792 -22.26 32.73 34.05
N LEU A 793 -22.00 32.24 32.84
CA LEU A 793 -22.68 32.63 31.62
C LEU A 793 -23.59 31.49 31.18
N SER A 794 -24.88 31.77 31.01
CA SER A 794 -25.81 30.89 30.34
C SER A 794 -25.86 31.24 28.86
N ILE A 795 -25.48 30.27 28.04
CA ILE A 795 -25.24 30.45 26.61
C ILE A 795 -26.08 29.41 25.85
N PRO A 796 -26.90 29.81 24.87
CA PRO A 796 -27.58 28.85 24.00
C PRO A 796 -26.59 27.90 23.31
N HIS A 797 -26.95 26.63 23.12
CA HIS A 797 -26.06 25.66 22.46
C HIS A 797 -25.53 26.15 21.11
N SER A 798 -26.37 26.78 20.30
CA SER A 798 -26.01 27.33 18.99
C SER A 798 -24.98 28.46 19.03
N ASP A 799 -24.85 29.12 20.18
CA ASP A 799 -24.00 30.30 20.37
C ASP A 799 -22.73 30.00 21.18
N PHE A 800 -22.61 28.79 21.76
CA PHE A 800 -21.56 28.46 22.73
C PHE A 800 -20.14 28.66 22.19
N ASP A 801 -19.83 28.08 21.04
CA ASP A 801 -18.50 28.19 20.42
C ASP A 801 -18.16 29.63 20.04
N LEU A 802 -19.16 30.45 19.68
CA LEU A 802 -18.95 31.85 19.35
C LEU A 802 -18.65 32.69 20.60
N VAL A 803 -19.39 32.46 21.69
CA VAL A 803 -19.15 33.13 22.98
C VAL A 803 -17.80 32.72 23.56
N CYS A 804 -17.43 31.44 23.48
CA CYS A 804 -16.12 30.95 23.89
C CYS A 804 -14.97 31.65 23.13
N ARG A 805 -15.11 31.87 21.82
CA ARG A 805 -14.12 32.62 21.03
C ARG A 805 -13.97 34.07 21.48
N TYR A 806 -15.09 34.78 21.68
CA TYR A 806 -15.05 36.13 22.22
C TYR A 806 -14.45 36.18 23.64
N LEU A 807 -14.74 35.18 24.46
CA LEU A 807 -14.17 35.07 25.81
C LEU A 807 -12.66 34.86 25.76
N ARG A 808 -12.16 34.02 24.84
CA ARG A 808 -10.72 33.83 24.63
C ARG A 808 -10.05 35.14 24.21
N THR A 809 -10.60 35.87 23.24
CA THR A 809 -10.07 37.18 22.84
C THR A 809 -10.05 38.18 24.01
N PHE A 810 -11.11 38.20 24.81
CA PHE A 810 -11.20 39.06 25.99
C PHE A 810 -10.12 38.71 27.03
N LEU A 811 -9.92 37.42 27.32
CA LEU A 811 -8.87 36.95 28.23
C LEU A 811 -7.47 37.37 27.76
N GLU A 812 -7.17 37.23 26.47
CA GLU A 812 -5.89 37.66 25.90
C GLU A 812 -5.69 39.18 25.99
N GLN A 813 -6.74 39.98 25.71
CA GLN A 813 -6.69 41.43 25.88
C GLN A 813 -6.45 41.85 27.34
N CYS A 814 -7.04 41.12 28.30
CA CYS A 814 -6.79 41.32 29.72
C CYS A 814 -5.36 40.97 30.13
N ARG A 815 -4.75 39.95 29.52
CA ARG A 815 -3.36 39.53 29.78
C ARG A 815 -2.33 40.55 29.28
N HIS A 816 -2.58 41.19 28.14
CA HIS A 816 -1.59 42.03 27.45
C HIS A 816 -1.74 43.54 27.64
N GLY A 817 -2.84 44.04 28.23
CA GLY A 817 -2.95 45.43 28.67
C GLY A 817 -2.91 46.49 27.56
N CYS A 818 -3.98 46.57 26.74
CA CYS A 818 -4.17 47.52 25.62
C CYS A 818 -3.28 47.25 24.37
N PRO A 819 -3.69 47.76 23.19
CA PRO A 819 -3.81 46.96 21.97
C PRO A 819 -2.50 46.27 21.58
N MET A 820 -2.59 44.95 21.39
CA MET A 820 -1.51 44.09 20.90
C MET A 820 -0.81 44.72 19.70
N ASP A 821 0.52 44.75 19.70
CA ASP A 821 1.27 44.87 18.46
C ASP A 821 0.94 43.64 17.61
N LEU A 822 0.04 43.83 16.64
CA LEU A 822 -0.54 42.77 15.80
C LEU A 822 0.54 41.92 15.11
N SER A 823 1.73 42.48 14.87
CA SER A 823 2.85 41.77 14.28
C SER A 823 3.72 41.06 15.33
N GLY A 824 3.99 41.68 16.47
CA GLY A 824 4.89 41.17 17.52
C GLY A 824 4.41 39.89 18.21
N SER A 825 3.10 39.66 18.26
CA SER A 825 2.48 38.56 19.03
C SER A 825 2.29 37.25 18.26
N ILE A 826 2.70 37.17 16.99
CA ILE A 826 2.58 35.95 16.18
C ILE A 826 3.76 35.01 16.49
N PRO A 827 3.52 33.79 17.02
CA PRO A 827 4.61 32.88 17.39
C PRO A 827 5.34 32.32 16.16
N PRO A 828 6.68 32.11 16.25
CA PRO A 828 7.40 31.34 15.25
C PRO A 828 6.99 29.85 15.35
N ALA A 829 6.86 29.18 14.19
CA ALA A 829 6.51 27.75 14.10
C ALA A 829 5.14 27.32 14.69
N GLY A 830 4.17 28.23 14.82
CA GLY A 830 2.82 27.92 15.32
C GLY A 830 1.74 28.85 14.76
N PHE A 831 0.53 28.32 14.54
CA PHE A 831 -0.63 29.13 14.13
C PHE A 831 -1.32 29.76 15.32
N ILE A 832 -1.71 31.03 15.17
CA ILE A 832 -2.66 31.70 16.06
C ILE A 832 -3.94 32.04 15.28
N GLU A 833 -5.12 31.84 15.88
CA GLU A 833 -6.38 32.24 15.26
C GLU A 833 -6.52 33.77 15.23
N LEU A 834 -6.98 34.33 14.09
CA LEU A 834 -7.07 35.78 13.91
C LEU A 834 -7.99 36.45 14.94
N TYR A 835 -9.00 35.74 15.44
CA TYR A 835 -9.89 36.30 16.45
C TYR A 835 -9.19 36.61 17.77
N GLN A 836 -8.06 35.95 18.06
CA GLN A 836 -7.26 36.26 19.25
C GLN A 836 -6.53 37.61 19.09
N LEU A 837 -6.25 38.02 17.86
CA LEU A 837 -5.64 39.30 17.53
C LEU A 837 -6.67 40.42 17.37
N ASP A 838 -7.80 40.12 16.73
CA ASP A 838 -8.88 41.07 16.48
C ASP A 838 -10.27 40.40 16.60
N PRO A 839 -11.14 40.85 17.52
CA PRO A 839 -12.43 40.21 17.77
C PRO A 839 -13.40 40.22 16.60
N TYR A 840 -13.19 41.07 15.59
CA TYR A 840 -13.98 41.04 14.36
C TYR A 840 -13.96 39.65 13.72
N PHE A 841 -12.85 38.93 13.83
CA PHE A 841 -12.69 37.60 13.22
C PHE A 841 -13.30 36.47 14.05
N ALA A 842 -13.89 36.73 15.22
CA ALA A 842 -14.49 35.68 16.05
C ALA A 842 -15.53 34.81 15.32
N PRO A 843 -16.38 35.32 14.41
CA PRO A 843 -17.26 34.49 13.59
C PRO A 843 -16.55 33.59 12.57
N PHE A 844 -15.27 33.85 12.28
CA PHE A 844 -14.47 33.20 11.23
C PHE A 844 -13.29 32.40 11.85
N PRO A 845 -13.57 31.25 12.49
CA PRO A 845 -12.58 30.50 13.28
C PRO A 845 -11.52 29.78 12.44
N GLU A 846 -11.76 29.70 11.14
CA GLU A 846 -10.88 29.06 10.18
C GLU A 846 -9.70 29.98 9.78
N LEU A 847 -9.81 31.29 10.06
CA LEU A 847 -8.78 32.27 9.74
C LEU A 847 -7.65 32.26 10.78
N ARG A 848 -6.41 31.99 10.35
CA ARG A 848 -5.24 31.85 11.24
C ARG A 848 -3.99 32.45 10.61
N VAL A 849 -2.99 32.81 11.42
CA VAL A 849 -1.71 33.37 10.95
C VAL A 849 -0.50 32.71 11.64
N THR A 850 0.64 32.61 10.94
CA THR A 850 1.95 32.13 11.47
C THR A 850 3.12 32.90 10.82
N ARG A 851 4.28 32.94 11.50
CA ARG A 851 5.51 33.66 11.07
C ARG A 851 6.60 32.78 10.44
N GLU A 852 6.72 31.50 10.81
CA GLU A 852 7.75 30.62 10.24
C GLU A 852 7.25 29.18 10.08
N PHE A 853 7.79 28.49 9.07
CA PHE A 853 7.65 27.05 8.86
C PHE A 853 8.96 26.45 8.34
N THR A 854 9.23 25.18 8.65
CA THR A 854 10.46 24.48 8.22
C THR A 854 10.60 24.48 6.69
N GLY A 855 11.67 25.11 6.18
CA GLY A 855 12.01 25.15 4.75
C GLY A 855 11.78 26.48 4.01
N SER A 856 11.44 27.59 4.70
CA SER A 856 11.34 28.92 4.05
C SER A 856 12.68 29.66 4.00
N GLU A 857 13.06 30.17 2.81
CA GLU A 857 14.29 30.98 2.58
C GLU A 857 14.18 32.44 3.08
N HIS A 858 13.07 32.85 3.71
CA HIS A 858 12.82 34.23 4.14
C HIS A 858 12.25 34.28 5.57
N GLU A 859 13.00 34.88 6.51
CA GLU A 859 12.73 34.90 7.97
C GLU A 859 11.59 35.87 8.41
N ASP A 860 11.03 36.70 7.51
CA ASP A 860 10.09 37.80 7.87
C ASP A 860 8.68 37.72 7.24
N ASP A 861 8.34 36.65 6.49
CA ASP A 861 7.03 36.51 5.85
C ASP A 861 5.94 35.99 6.82
N LEU A 862 4.70 36.49 6.71
CA LEU A 862 3.53 35.96 7.41
C LEU A 862 2.66 35.11 6.47
N PHE A 863 2.10 34.04 7.01
CA PHE A 863 1.20 33.13 6.29
C PHE A 863 -0.19 33.17 6.92
N LEU A 864 -1.16 33.70 6.18
CA LEU A 864 -2.55 33.83 6.58
C LEU A 864 -3.39 32.71 5.94
N ALA A 865 -3.78 31.71 6.73
CA ALA A 865 -4.64 30.63 6.30
C ALA A 865 -6.11 31.06 6.33
N PHE A 866 -6.84 30.78 5.25
CA PHE A 866 -8.29 31.00 5.14
C PHE A 866 -9.10 29.81 5.66
N GLY A 867 -8.48 28.63 5.70
CA GLY A 867 -9.03 27.42 6.29
C GLY A 867 -8.11 26.22 6.06
N ARG A 868 -8.45 25.10 6.70
CA ARG A 868 -7.83 23.79 6.46
C ARG A 868 -8.86 22.85 5.89
N CYS A 869 -8.49 22.08 4.88
CA CYS A 869 -9.34 21.02 4.36
C CYS A 869 -8.58 19.70 4.43
N SER A 870 -9.30 18.62 4.76
CA SER A 870 -8.77 17.26 4.66
C SER A 870 -9.11 16.73 3.27
N PHE A 871 -8.12 16.74 2.39
CA PHE A 871 -8.24 16.25 1.03
C PHE A 871 -7.59 14.86 0.94
N GLY A 872 -8.23 13.90 0.30
CA GLY A 872 -7.70 12.54 0.24
C GLY A 872 -8.41 11.68 -0.80
N GLU A 873 -7.80 10.55 -1.14
CA GLU A 873 -8.35 9.56 -2.06
C GLU A 873 -8.63 8.28 -1.29
N PHE A 874 -9.88 7.83 -1.30
CA PHE A 874 -10.31 6.58 -0.68
C PHE A 874 -11.26 5.86 -1.63
N ASP A 875 -10.94 4.61 -1.96
CA ASP A 875 -11.72 3.75 -2.87
C ASP A 875 -12.06 4.39 -4.23
N GLY A 876 -11.09 5.10 -4.83
CA GLY A 876 -11.26 5.81 -6.11
C GLY A 876 -12.13 7.07 -6.05
N GLY A 877 -12.64 7.43 -4.86
CA GLY A 877 -13.32 8.69 -4.59
C GLY A 877 -12.38 9.71 -3.97
N VAL A 878 -12.33 10.91 -4.55
CA VAL A 878 -11.62 12.05 -3.96
C VAL A 878 -12.55 12.75 -2.97
N TYR A 879 -12.21 12.72 -1.69
CA TYR A 879 -12.92 13.46 -0.65
C TYR A 879 -12.18 14.77 -0.32
N GLY A 880 -12.92 15.78 0.12
CA GLY A 880 -12.38 17.11 0.43
C GLY A 880 -12.10 18.01 -0.79
N GLN A 881 -12.22 17.53 -2.03
CA GLN A 881 -11.96 18.34 -3.24
C GLN A 881 -12.87 19.57 -3.33
N LYS A 882 -14.18 19.41 -3.04
CA LYS A 882 -15.13 20.53 -3.04
C LYS A 882 -14.75 21.61 -2.03
N GLU A 883 -14.21 21.21 -0.88
CA GLU A 883 -13.79 22.13 0.18
C GLU A 883 -12.48 22.84 -0.18
N TYR A 884 -11.51 22.10 -0.73
CA TYR A 884 -10.26 22.66 -1.28
C TYR A 884 -10.54 23.67 -2.40
N ASP A 885 -11.42 23.32 -3.34
CA ASP A 885 -11.81 24.20 -4.45
C ASP A 885 -12.53 25.45 -3.93
N HIS A 886 -13.37 25.29 -2.91
CA HIS A 886 -14.05 26.40 -2.25
C HIS A 886 -13.07 27.37 -1.59
N LEU A 887 -12.10 26.86 -0.81
CA LEU A 887 -11.07 27.67 -0.16
C LEU A 887 -10.18 28.37 -1.20
N THR A 888 -9.77 27.66 -2.25
CA THR A 888 -8.98 28.22 -3.34
C THR A 888 -9.73 29.31 -4.11
N ALA A 889 -11.03 29.11 -4.34
CA ALA A 889 -11.90 30.12 -4.93
C ALA A 889 -12.02 31.36 -4.02
N MET A 890 -12.11 31.18 -2.70
CA MET A 890 -12.15 32.28 -1.75
C MET A 890 -10.87 33.11 -1.75
N VAL A 891 -9.68 32.47 -1.78
CA VAL A 891 -8.39 33.17 -1.92
C VAL A 891 -8.36 33.99 -3.22
N LYS A 892 -8.76 33.39 -4.35
CA LYS A 892 -8.83 34.10 -5.64
C LYS A 892 -9.81 35.28 -5.64
N ARG A 893 -10.96 35.14 -4.96
CA ARG A 893 -11.92 36.25 -4.81
C ARG A 893 -11.33 37.39 -3.99
N PHE A 894 -10.60 37.07 -2.92
CA PHE A 894 -9.91 38.06 -2.12
C PHE A 894 -8.79 38.78 -2.92
N GLU A 895 -7.99 38.06 -3.69
CA GLU A 895 -7.00 38.67 -4.60
C GLU A 895 -7.65 39.60 -5.64
N SER A 896 -8.77 39.16 -6.23
CA SER A 896 -9.53 39.99 -7.16
C SER A 896 -10.10 41.24 -6.49
N PHE A 897 -10.54 41.11 -5.23
CA PHE A 897 -11.00 42.22 -4.41
C PHE A 897 -9.88 43.25 -4.18
N LEU A 898 -8.69 42.80 -3.79
CA LEU A 898 -7.50 43.66 -3.64
C LEU A 898 -7.12 44.36 -4.94
N GLY A 899 -7.20 43.66 -6.08
CA GLY A 899 -6.97 44.26 -7.40
C GLY A 899 -7.95 45.40 -7.76
N LYS A 900 -9.17 45.37 -7.21
CA LYS A 900 -10.22 46.37 -7.44
C LYS A 900 -10.16 47.55 -6.48
N THR A 901 -9.54 47.41 -5.30
CA THR A 901 -9.44 48.50 -4.31
C THR A 901 -8.33 49.51 -4.62
N GLY A 902 -7.52 49.27 -5.66
CA GLY A 902 -6.48 50.20 -6.13
C GLY A 902 -5.22 50.25 -5.23
N ARG A 903 -5.21 49.52 -4.12
CA ARG A 903 -4.06 49.34 -3.23
C ARG A 903 -3.28 48.10 -3.68
N LYS A 904 -2.05 48.28 -4.18
CA LYS A 904 -1.15 47.16 -4.53
C LYS A 904 -0.51 46.59 -3.26
N LEU A 905 -1.26 45.78 -2.51
CA LEU A 905 -0.71 44.99 -1.41
C LEU A 905 -0.02 43.74 -1.98
N PRO A 906 1.26 43.46 -1.63
CA PRO A 906 2.00 42.31 -2.16
C PRO A 906 1.60 41.02 -1.43
N VAL A 907 0.48 40.43 -1.83
CA VAL A 907 0.03 39.11 -1.36
C VAL A 907 0.24 38.06 -2.45
N ARG A 908 0.51 36.81 -2.06
CA ARG A 908 0.60 35.67 -3.00
C ARG A 908 -0.22 34.50 -2.47
N PRO A 909 -0.89 33.71 -3.32
CA PRO A 909 -1.55 32.49 -2.90
C PRO A 909 -0.54 31.54 -2.26
N TRP A 910 -0.97 30.88 -1.20
CA TRP A 910 -0.17 29.92 -0.48
C TRP A 910 -1.02 28.70 -0.16
N HIS A 911 -0.45 27.53 -0.39
CA HIS A 911 -1.04 26.26 0.00
C HIS A 911 0.04 25.41 0.67
N PHE A 912 -0.32 24.72 1.74
CA PHE A 912 0.63 23.95 2.54
C PHE A 912 0.01 22.66 3.06
N GLU A 913 0.80 21.59 2.99
CA GLU A 913 0.41 20.24 3.38
C GLU A 913 0.82 19.96 4.83
N VAL A 914 -0.16 19.90 5.74
CA VAL A 914 0.09 19.55 7.13
C VAL A 914 0.15 18.03 7.26
N ASP A 915 1.34 17.56 7.62
CA ASP A 915 1.67 16.22 8.13
C ASP A 915 1.79 15.08 7.08
N PRO A 916 3.01 14.77 6.60
CA PRO A 916 3.26 13.61 5.75
C PRO A 916 3.02 12.24 6.45
N PHE A 917 2.74 12.23 7.76
CA PHE A 917 2.49 11.02 8.55
C PHE A 917 0.99 10.68 8.72
N ARG A 918 0.03 11.61 8.51
CA ARG A 918 -1.43 11.33 8.48
C ARG A 918 -1.93 11.02 7.07
N ARG A 919 -1.49 9.88 6.58
CA ARG A 919 -1.52 9.42 5.18
C ARG A 919 -2.86 9.17 4.45
N HIS A 920 -4.02 9.46 5.04
CA HIS A 920 -5.31 9.42 4.32
C HIS A 920 -5.91 10.80 4.11
N SER A 921 -5.57 11.78 4.94
CA SER A 921 -6.09 13.15 4.85
C SER A 921 -4.91 14.11 4.71
N LEU A 922 -4.64 14.60 3.51
CA LEU A 922 -3.82 15.79 3.33
C LEU A 922 -4.58 16.95 3.97
N ILE A 923 -4.16 17.36 5.16
CA ILE A 923 -4.69 18.58 5.77
C ILE A 923 -4.01 19.74 5.03
N ALA A 924 -4.60 20.20 3.95
CA ALA A 924 -4.11 21.35 3.19
C ALA A 924 -4.62 22.64 3.85
N ALA A 925 -3.70 23.48 4.33
CA ALA A 925 -3.99 24.87 4.65
C ALA A 925 -3.95 25.68 3.35
N VAL A 926 -5.01 26.42 3.04
CA VAL A 926 -5.11 27.27 1.85
C VAL A 926 -5.24 28.72 2.32
N GLY A 927 -4.44 29.62 1.76
CA GLY A 927 -4.40 30.99 2.21
C GLY A 927 -3.51 31.89 1.37
N ILE A 928 -2.96 32.92 2.00
CA ILE A 928 -2.06 33.90 1.37
C ILE A 928 -0.77 34.05 2.19
N ARG A 929 0.31 34.28 1.46
CA ARG A 929 1.59 34.73 1.99
C ARG A 929 1.69 36.24 1.79
N LEU A 930 2.18 36.95 2.80
CA LEU A 930 2.38 38.39 2.78
C LEU A 930 3.59 38.79 3.63
N ASP A 931 4.17 39.95 3.35
CA ASP A 931 5.22 40.54 4.19
C ASP A 931 4.60 41.16 5.46
N ALA A 932 5.24 40.92 6.62
CA ALA A 932 4.78 41.37 7.93
C ALA A 932 4.47 42.88 7.99
N GLN A 933 5.18 43.73 7.22
CA GLN A 933 4.95 45.18 7.21
C GLN A 933 3.55 45.57 6.68
N TYR A 934 2.93 44.73 5.86
CA TYR A 934 1.60 44.97 5.27
C TYR A 934 0.47 44.26 6.01
N PHE A 935 0.75 43.59 7.13
CA PHE A 935 -0.23 42.75 7.82
C PHE A 935 -1.49 43.52 8.23
N CYS A 936 -1.35 44.69 8.83
CA CYS A 936 -2.50 45.51 9.25
C CYS A 936 -3.35 45.96 8.05
N ASP A 937 -2.71 46.39 6.95
CA ASP A 937 -3.41 46.80 5.74
C ASP A 937 -4.19 45.63 5.11
N VAL A 938 -3.61 44.43 5.11
CA VAL A 938 -4.26 43.21 4.60
C VAL A 938 -5.44 42.81 5.48
N LEU A 939 -5.33 42.90 6.81
CA LEU A 939 -6.44 42.63 7.72
C LEU A 939 -7.61 43.61 7.51
N ASP A 940 -7.34 44.89 7.31
CA ASP A 940 -8.40 45.89 7.06
C ASP A 940 -9.14 45.65 5.74
N GLU A 941 -8.43 45.27 4.67
CA GLU A 941 -9.09 44.88 3.42
C GLU A 941 -9.82 43.54 3.55
N LEU A 942 -9.30 42.60 4.35
CA LEU A 942 -9.99 41.33 4.64
C LEU A 942 -11.29 41.56 5.39
N LYS A 943 -11.33 42.48 6.36
CA LYS A 943 -12.58 42.88 7.04
C LYS A 943 -13.60 43.42 6.04
N ARG A 944 -13.18 44.28 5.12
CA ARG A 944 -14.07 44.84 4.08
C ARG A 944 -14.55 43.80 3.07
N PHE A 945 -13.72 42.81 2.77
CA PHE A 945 -14.09 41.67 1.94
C PHE A 945 -15.17 40.83 2.62
N LEU A 946 -14.92 40.39 3.86
CA LEU A 946 -15.87 39.59 4.65
C LEU A 946 -17.17 40.34 4.97
N ALA A 947 -17.15 41.67 5.07
CA ALA A 947 -18.37 42.45 5.26
C ALA A 947 -19.30 42.45 4.02
N LYS A 948 -18.76 42.17 2.82
CA LYS A 948 -19.53 42.10 1.56
C LYS A 948 -19.88 40.66 1.17
N GLU A 949 -19.02 39.72 1.54
CA GLU A 949 -19.19 38.27 1.36
C GLU A 949 -18.99 37.58 2.72
N PRO A 950 -20.00 37.63 3.62
CA PRO A 950 -19.91 37.07 4.97
C PRO A 950 -19.89 35.55 5.02
#